data_AF-A0A931E6U2-F1
#
_entry.id   AF-A0A931E6U2-F1
#
_cell.length_a   1.000
_cell.length_b   1.000
_cell.length_c   1.000
_cell.angle_alpha   90.00
_cell.angle_beta   90.00
_cell.angle_gamma   90.00
#
_symmetry.space_group_name_H-M   'P 1'
#
loop_
_entity.id
_entity.type
_entity.pdbx_description
1 polymer ?
#
loop_
_entity_poly.entity_id
_entity_poly.type
_entity_poly.pdbx_seq_one_letter_code
_entity_poly.pdbx_strand_id
1 'polypeptide(L)'
;MHKQPLFVAILSFLSLSLHAQNNDEPLNSGEVLEQCVKYYEEGNYKKVIAACKTVSRNDTNYKRVLHELSYASYLDSQFDNSVSYARLGMAAYPEKAVDWYNLLGNSYDGLGKTKEALGSYDSMLTRNPYNYQGWFNKGLVYYHKDNFADAKTCFEKALMINPYHPSSHYFLGACAVKDGKVVPAMLSFSTCLLMGTEGKYAGNCVKFLSSIANAADDITKYTASPKQWSDDDFDLLQEIVISKIALNAKYKLKTDLEDPITRQLQVIMEKLEYNEADKGFWMQYYVPFFTDVYKKGSFNVMVNYMFSGLDIKAVKSYNQKNKKEINAFANDAGLYFTGIRRTGKLMVNERTDANKKYYFSDGYLLGIGSWTTVGSEDQLTGPWTFYFENGNVKSKGTFDASGEKTGEWSYYHENGQLKQTCPFADGKIHGKVYSWYDNGNPSEENEYKNDKLNGPTKVYYYNGLIKRTSNYSDDKREGEEKGYTYDGFPDYVAIYKNDELDGEVTGYHNNGKVHVIKHYTNGKLNGLYKVFAANGTLTQEGNYADDELVGEWKEYYDDKKIKSEYAYKDGKLTGPYKTYYENGKPRQIQNYNNGKVDGKEENFDEDGIKFSESIYENGRLRELSFFDKKGNAVNNFTTRRGAGNLTFYNAHGTKTDEGYFNKDGYREGKTTYYYASGKVRTEANFKDGLLQGERTIYYTNGKVSEKINFENDNEQGILKGFHINGNKRYNGYYNGGSKEAEHITYNLFGTPVSSFYYLDNDQNGYTVYYSANGKKDYEELYKNGWLCKAIQYDTMGNILAETDFPKGNGDLVYKHYNGKVYIKSAYRNYMVQGNYEAFFFDGTPNTFIHYKNGYRDSLSKTYFYGGKVRSEGRYNMGDKTAEWKYYYSNGKLNYIENYIDGEEEGTEILYNDDGTKDRVITYHKGNLEGPYIYYGDNNEPALQLNYHNDEVVSYTYNGKDGKLLAPIPVKNGTVKIVAYYSNGNKSVEVNYENNEIDGVRKFYHTNGELFVESAWIHGYQHGPRKVYYTGNKKQREEEYYYGNQHGVARSYFPNGKVRLEENWYNGELNGPSKLYDETGKLKETRVYYYDLLVNVIKE
;
A
#
# COMPACT_ATOMS: atom_id res chain seq x y z
N MET A 1 -48.77 -63.36 -1.04
CA MET A 1 -48.40 -64.40 -0.06
C MET A 1 -47.06 -63.99 0.55
N HIS A 2 -47.07 -63.70 1.86
CA HIS A 2 -45.96 -63.55 2.83
C HIS A 2 -44.70 -62.68 2.60
N LYS A 3 -44.60 -61.67 3.48
CA LYS A 3 -43.51 -61.30 4.42
C LYS A 3 -42.20 -60.63 3.91
N GLN A 4 -42.05 -59.36 4.31
CA GLN A 4 -40.82 -58.57 4.60
C GLN A 4 -39.83 -59.32 5.55
N PRO A 5 -38.53 -58.93 5.75
CA PRO A 5 -38.05 -57.53 5.91
C PRO A 5 -36.57 -57.17 5.57
N LEU A 6 -36.29 -55.86 5.75
CA LEU A 6 -35.05 -55.15 6.14
C LEU A 6 -33.66 -55.76 5.84
N PHE A 7 -32.83 -54.97 5.15
CA PHE A 7 -31.44 -54.76 5.57
C PHE A 7 -31.07 -53.26 5.46
N VAL A 8 -30.67 -52.73 6.62
CA VAL A 8 -30.07 -51.42 6.83
C VAL A 8 -28.63 -51.48 6.32
N ALA A 9 -28.23 -50.54 5.47
CA ALA A 9 -26.83 -50.22 5.20
C ALA A 9 -26.63 -48.73 5.41
N ILE A 10 -26.08 -48.42 6.59
CA ILE A 10 -25.57 -47.12 6.99
C ILE A 10 -24.34 -46.83 6.12
N LEU A 11 -24.43 -45.84 5.24
CA LEU A 11 -23.28 -45.19 4.60
C LEU A 11 -23.31 -43.73 5.01
N SER A 12 -22.78 -43.48 6.20
CA SER A 12 -22.46 -42.16 6.70
C SER A 12 -21.32 -41.59 5.84
N PHE A 13 -21.66 -40.84 4.80
CA PHE A 13 -20.77 -39.80 4.31
C PHE A 13 -20.75 -38.71 5.38
N LEU A 14 -19.78 -38.82 6.30
CA LEU A 14 -19.28 -37.68 7.06
C LEU A 14 -18.67 -36.70 6.04
N SER A 15 -19.50 -35.82 5.50
CA SER A 15 -19.02 -34.53 5.04
C SER A 15 -18.51 -33.81 6.28
N LEU A 16 -17.19 -33.82 6.46
CA LEU A 16 -16.52 -32.80 7.27
C LEU A 16 -16.71 -31.48 6.53
N SER A 17 -17.90 -30.89 6.67
CA SER A 17 -18.06 -29.44 6.58
C SER A 17 -17.35 -28.85 7.79
N LEU A 18 -16.02 -28.72 7.65
CA LEU A 18 -15.27 -27.70 8.35
C LEU A 18 -16.03 -26.40 8.05
N HIS A 19 -16.83 -25.97 9.02
CA HIS A 19 -17.20 -24.59 9.14
C HIS A 19 -15.88 -23.86 9.33
N ALA A 20 -15.29 -23.41 8.22
CA ALA A 20 -14.35 -22.31 8.29
C ALA A 20 -15.14 -21.22 9.02
N GLN A 21 -14.78 -20.93 10.27
CA GLN A 21 -14.99 -19.61 10.82
C GLN A 21 -14.43 -18.69 9.74
N ASN A 22 -15.31 -17.99 9.01
CA ASN A 22 -14.93 -16.83 8.24
C ASN A 22 -14.48 -15.81 9.29
N ASN A 23 -13.26 -15.94 9.79
CA ASN A 23 -12.58 -14.84 10.44
C ASN A 23 -12.33 -13.85 9.32
N ASP A 24 -13.31 -12.98 9.09
CA ASP A 24 -13.23 -11.84 8.19
C ASP A 24 -12.20 -10.78 8.71
N GLU A 25 -11.47 -11.07 9.81
CA GLU A 25 -10.39 -10.23 10.33
C GLU A 25 -9.08 -10.47 9.56
N PRO A 26 -8.29 -9.40 9.31
CA PRO A 26 -6.97 -9.54 8.71
C PRO A 26 -6.07 -10.46 9.54
N LEU A 27 -5.25 -11.26 8.86
CA LEU A 27 -4.23 -12.08 9.51
C LEU A 27 -3.19 -11.17 10.19
N ASN A 28 -2.93 -11.39 11.49
CA ASN A 28 -1.78 -10.77 12.16
C ASN A 28 -0.50 -11.53 11.83
N SER A 29 0.27 -11.05 10.85
CA SER A 29 1.52 -11.69 10.44
C SER A 29 2.61 -11.67 11.52
N GLY A 30 2.55 -10.73 12.48
CA GLY A 30 3.45 -10.69 13.64
C GLY A 30 3.27 -11.90 14.54
N GLU A 31 2.03 -12.24 14.88
CA GLU A 31 1.69 -13.43 15.67
C GLU A 31 2.08 -14.73 14.94
N VAL A 32 1.90 -14.77 13.62
CA VAL A 32 2.35 -15.90 12.79
C VAL A 32 3.87 -16.10 12.90
N LEU A 33 4.63 -15.01 12.84
CA LEU A 33 6.09 -15.05 12.96
C LEU A 33 6.54 -15.42 14.38
N GLU A 34 5.87 -14.94 15.43
CA GLU A 34 6.12 -15.39 16.80
C GLU A 34 5.85 -16.89 16.98
N GLN A 35 4.80 -17.41 16.34
CA GLN A 35 4.52 -18.84 16.35
C GLN A 35 5.59 -19.64 15.60
N CYS A 36 6.14 -19.09 14.52
CA CYS A 36 7.26 -19.68 13.79
C CYS A 36 8.53 -19.81 14.66
N VAL A 37 8.81 -18.82 15.52
CA VAL A 37 9.94 -18.92 16.49
C VAL A 37 9.78 -20.15 17.39
N LYS A 38 8.59 -20.38 17.95
CA LYS A 38 8.31 -21.57 18.78
C LYS A 38 8.51 -22.87 17.99
N TYR A 39 8.06 -22.93 16.74
CA TYR A 39 8.27 -24.10 15.90
C TYR A 39 9.75 -24.35 15.55
N TYR A 40 10.57 -23.31 15.44
CA TYR A 40 12.02 -23.48 15.28
C TYR A 40 12.66 -24.11 16.52
N GLU A 41 12.27 -23.68 17.72
CA GLU A 41 12.75 -24.27 18.99
C GLU A 41 12.37 -25.75 19.12
N GLU A 42 11.20 -26.13 18.59
CA GLU A 42 10.74 -27.52 18.51
C GLU A 42 11.38 -28.32 17.36
N GLY A 43 12.15 -27.68 16.47
CA GLY A 43 12.70 -28.29 15.25
C GLY A 43 11.65 -28.66 14.18
N ASN A 44 10.46 -28.05 14.22
CA ASN A 44 9.32 -28.39 13.36
C ASN A 44 9.19 -27.43 12.15
N TYR A 45 10.11 -27.55 11.20
CA TYR A 45 10.19 -26.64 10.05
C TYR A 45 8.98 -26.72 9.10
N LYS A 46 8.30 -27.87 9.02
CA LYS A 46 7.08 -28.02 8.20
C LYS A 46 5.95 -27.15 8.71
N LYS A 47 5.81 -27.00 10.03
CA LYS A 47 4.83 -26.07 10.62
C LYS A 47 5.19 -24.62 10.36
N VAL A 48 6.48 -24.25 10.39
CA VAL A 48 6.94 -22.91 9.99
C VAL A 48 6.53 -22.62 8.55
N ILE A 49 6.81 -23.52 7.62
CA ILE A 49 6.45 -23.37 6.20
C ILE A 49 4.94 -23.23 6.02
N ALA A 50 4.14 -24.06 6.71
CA ALA A 50 2.69 -24.01 6.62
C ALA A 50 2.12 -22.68 7.17
N ALA A 51 2.63 -22.20 8.30
CA ALA A 51 2.21 -20.94 8.91
C ALA A 51 2.60 -19.74 8.04
N CYS A 52 3.86 -19.67 7.58
CA CYS A 52 4.31 -18.58 6.71
C CYS A 52 3.53 -18.49 5.39
N LYS A 53 3.06 -19.61 4.83
CA LYS A 53 2.26 -19.64 3.60
C LYS A 53 0.87 -19.01 3.73
N THR A 54 0.38 -18.75 4.94
CA THR A 54 -0.90 -18.06 5.13
C THR A 54 -0.77 -16.54 4.99
N VAL A 55 0.44 -15.99 5.07
CA VAL A 55 0.70 -14.55 4.98
C VAL A 55 0.67 -14.09 3.53
N SER A 56 -0.11 -13.05 3.26
CA SER A 56 -0.24 -12.46 1.93
C SER A 56 1.09 -11.88 1.43
N ARG A 57 1.30 -11.91 0.12
CA ARG A 57 2.46 -11.26 -0.52
C ARG A 57 2.48 -9.73 -0.36
N ASN A 58 1.34 -9.14 -0.03
CA ASN A 58 1.20 -7.70 0.18
C ASN A 58 1.49 -7.30 1.63
N ASP A 59 1.64 -8.26 2.54
CA ASP A 59 1.86 -8.00 3.96
C ASP A 59 3.20 -7.29 4.20
N THR A 60 3.23 -6.36 5.16
CA THR A 60 4.44 -5.60 5.52
C THR A 60 5.57 -6.49 6.03
N ASN A 61 5.25 -7.64 6.62
CA ASN A 61 6.22 -8.64 7.06
C ASN A 61 6.61 -9.64 5.96
N TYR A 62 6.09 -9.53 4.74
CA TYR A 62 6.29 -10.55 3.69
C TYR A 62 7.77 -10.76 3.34
N LYS A 63 8.60 -9.71 3.45
CA LYS A 63 10.07 -9.82 3.36
C LYS A 63 10.65 -10.85 4.33
N ARG A 64 10.23 -10.78 5.59
CA ARG A 64 10.65 -11.72 6.64
C ARG A 64 10.04 -13.09 6.39
N VAL A 65 8.78 -13.16 5.97
CA VAL A 65 8.11 -14.42 5.62
C VAL A 65 8.85 -15.18 4.51
N LEU A 66 9.31 -14.50 3.44
CA LEU A 66 10.11 -15.14 2.39
C LEU A 66 11.44 -15.67 2.91
N HIS A 67 12.08 -14.95 3.84
CA HIS A 67 13.27 -15.41 4.53
C HIS A 67 13.00 -16.68 5.33
N GLU A 68 11.97 -16.67 6.19
CA GLU A 68 11.61 -17.85 6.99
C GLU A 68 11.18 -19.03 6.11
N LEU A 69 10.42 -18.80 5.03
CA LEU A 69 10.06 -19.84 4.05
C LEU A 69 11.29 -20.47 3.41
N SER A 70 12.25 -19.66 2.97
CA SER A 70 13.49 -20.16 2.40
C SER A 70 14.30 -20.93 3.44
N TYR A 71 14.54 -20.34 4.60
CA TYR A 71 15.37 -20.92 5.65
C TYR A 71 14.78 -22.20 6.24
N ALA A 72 13.48 -22.22 6.56
CA ALA A 72 12.79 -23.43 7.00
C ALA A 72 12.79 -24.52 5.93
N SER A 73 12.63 -24.15 4.65
CA SER A 73 12.72 -25.12 3.54
C SER A 73 14.13 -25.70 3.44
N TYR A 74 15.17 -24.90 3.62
CA TYR A 74 16.56 -25.38 3.68
C TYR A 74 16.76 -26.36 4.85
N LEU A 75 16.29 -26.01 6.06
CA LEU A 75 16.40 -26.87 7.24
C LEU A 75 15.59 -28.18 7.13
N ASP A 76 14.44 -28.16 6.44
CA ASP A 76 13.65 -29.35 6.10
C ASP A 76 14.20 -30.12 4.87
N SER A 77 15.38 -29.73 4.36
CA SER A 77 16.01 -30.32 3.15
C SER A 77 15.20 -30.18 1.85
N GLN A 78 14.23 -29.26 1.80
CA GLN A 78 13.47 -28.89 0.60
C GLN A 78 14.22 -27.80 -0.18
N PHE A 79 15.41 -28.11 -0.69
CA PHE A 79 16.33 -27.11 -1.24
C PHE A 79 15.79 -26.38 -2.48
N ASP A 80 15.05 -27.03 -3.37
CA ASP A 80 14.44 -26.35 -4.54
C ASP A 80 13.39 -25.30 -4.13
N ASN A 81 12.60 -25.59 -3.08
CA ASN A 81 11.66 -24.63 -2.51
C ASN A 81 12.41 -23.46 -1.87
N SER A 82 13.49 -23.75 -1.14
CA SER A 82 14.35 -22.70 -0.57
C SER A 82 14.91 -21.77 -1.64
N VAL A 83 15.45 -22.33 -2.73
CA VAL A 83 15.95 -21.54 -3.88
C VAL A 83 14.84 -20.67 -4.48
N SER A 84 13.63 -21.22 -4.62
CA SER A 84 12.49 -20.50 -5.19
C SER A 84 12.10 -19.30 -4.33
N TYR A 85 11.98 -19.47 -3.01
CA TYR A 85 11.66 -18.37 -2.09
C TYR A 85 12.78 -17.33 -2.01
N ALA A 86 14.05 -17.75 -1.96
CA ALA A 86 15.18 -16.82 -1.94
C ALA A 86 15.29 -16.01 -3.24
N ARG A 87 14.99 -16.59 -4.41
CA ARG A 87 14.91 -15.85 -5.69
C ARG A 87 13.75 -14.85 -5.70
N LEU A 88 12.59 -15.25 -5.18
CA LEU A 88 11.46 -14.34 -5.03
C LEU A 88 11.80 -13.18 -4.08
N GLY A 89 12.44 -13.47 -2.95
CA GLY A 89 12.93 -12.47 -2.00
C GLY A 89 13.96 -11.53 -2.61
N MET A 90 14.91 -12.05 -3.40
CA MET A 90 15.90 -11.24 -4.12
C MET A 90 15.25 -10.28 -5.12
N ALA A 91 14.21 -10.73 -5.84
CA ALA A 91 13.51 -9.91 -6.82
C ALA A 91 12.65 -8.82 -6.14
N ALA A 92 11.98 -9.15 -5.03
CA ALA A 92 11.08 -8.24 -4.33
C ALA A 92 11.79 -7.28 -3.35
N TYR A 93 12.89 -7.73 -2.72
CA TYR A 93 13.60 -7.05 -1.64
C TYR A 93 15.12 -7.04 -1.88
N PRO A 94 15.60 -6.36 -2.94
CA PRO A 94 17.01 -6.37 -3.33
C PRO A 94 17.95 -5.72 -2.30
N GLU A 95 17.44 -4.91 -1.37
CA GLU A 95 18.20 -4.34 -0.26
C GLU A 95 18.71 -5.39 0.74
N LYS A 96 18.13 -6.60 0.70
CA LYS A 96 18.54 -7.78 1.48
C LYS A 96 19.35 -8.79 0.67
N ALA A 97 19.94 -8.38 -0.45
CA ALA A 97 20.66 -9.27 -1.37
C ALA A 97 21.71 -10.17 -0.69
N VAL A 98 22.43 -9.67 0.32
CA VAL A 98 23.43 -10.47 1.06
C VAL A 98 22.79 -11.69 1.73
N ASP A 99 21.63 -11.52 2.37
CA ASP A 99 20.88 -12.58 3.05
C ASP A 99 20.36 -13.62 2.04
N TRP A 100 19.82 -13.13 0.92
CA TRP A 100 19.31 -13.98 -0.16
C TRP A 100 20.40 -14.80 -0.84
N TYR A 101 21.56 -14.21 -1.13
CA TYR A 101 22.68 -14.96 -1.70
C TYR A 101 23.23 -16.02 -0.74
N ASN A 102 23.22 -15.76 0.57
CA ASN A 102 23.61 -16.76 1.56
C ASN A 102 22.65 -17.96 1.54
N LEU A 103 21.33 -17.72 1.54
CA LEU A 103 20.32 -18.78 1.43
C LEU A 103 20.41 -19.56 0.12
N LEU A 104 20.63 -18.87 -1.00
CA LEU A 104 20.86 -19.50 -2.31
C LEU A 104 22.12 -20.36 -2.29
N GLY A 105 23.24 -19.85 -1.77
CA GLY A 105 24.49 -20.57 -1.64
C GLY A 105 24.33 -21.86 -0.82
N ASN A 106 23.70 -21.76 0.35
CA ASN A 106 23.42 -22.91 1.23
C ASN A 106 22.54 -23.95 0.53
N SER A 107 21.49 -23.49 -0.16
CA SER A 107 20.53 -24.39 -0.82
C SER A 107 21.13 -25.07 -2.05
N TYR A 108 21.95 -24.36 -2.83
CA TYR A 108 22.67 -24.96 -3.96
C TYR A 108 23.74 -25.97 -3.51
N ASP A 109 24.43 -25.71 -2.40
CA ASP A 109 25.35 -26.70 -1.83
C ASP A 109 24.60 -27.96 -1.38
N GLY A 110 23.44 -27.81 -0.73
CA GLY A 110 22.54 -28.91 -0.39
C GLY A 110 22.04 -29.72 -1.60
N LEU A 111 21.86 -29.06 -2.76
CA LEU A 111 21.53 -29.71 -4.04
C LEU A 111 22.75 -30.32 -4.75
N GLY A 112 23.96 -30.16 -4.22
CA GLY A 112 25.20 -30.55 -4.89
C GLY A 112 25.57 -29.70 -6.11
N LYS A 113 24.89 -28.57 -6.32
CA LYS A 113 25.10 -27.60 -7.42
C LYS A 113 26.25 -26.65 -7.07
N THR A 114 27.47 -27.19 -7.04
CA THR A 114 28.67 -26.50 -6.56
C THR A 114 28.96 -25.18 -7.27
N LYS A 115 28.78 -25.12 -8.61
CA LYS A 115 29.07 -23.89 -9.38
C LYS A 115 28.13 -22.75 -8.99
N GLU A 116 26.84 -23.05 -8.83
CA GLU A 116 25.80 -22.11 -8.44
C GLU A 116 25.94 -21.67 -6.97
N ALA A 117 26.35 -22.59 -6.09
CA ALA A 117 26.66 -22.27 -4.70
C ALA A 117 27.82 -21.28 -4.59
N LEU A 118 28.95 -21.58 -5.24
CA LEU A 118 30.12 -20.69 -5.29
C LEU A 118 29.77 -19.34 -5.92
N GLY A 119 29.02 -19.32 -7.03
CA GLY A 119 28.57 -18.08 -7.68
C GLY A 119 27.66 -17.22 -6.79
N SER A 120 26.86 -17.85 -5.93
CA SER A 120 26.03 -17.13 -4.95
C SER A 120 26.89 -16.48 -3.86
N TYR A 121 27.86 -17.21 -3.29
CA TYR A 121 28.80 -16.64 -2.33
C TYR A 121 29.72 -15.58 -2.93
N ASP A 122 30.14 -15.73 -4.18
CA ASP A 122 30.90 -14.69 -4.90
C ASP A 122 30.08 -13.40 -5.06
N SER A 123 28.79 -13.53 -5.39
CA SER A 123 27.87 -12.38 -5.49
C SER A 123 27.65 -11.72 -4.12
N MET A 124 27.52 -12.52 -3.06
CA MET A 124 27.44 -12.05 -1.68
C MET A 124 28.69 -11.26 -1.26
N LEU A 125 29.87 -11.83 -1.50
CA LEU A 125 31.17 -11.25 -1.11
C LEU A 125 31.60 -10.07 -1.98
N THR A 126 31.09 -9.98 -3.22
CA THR A 126 31.26 -8.79 -4.05
C THR A 126 30.54 -7.59 -3.44
N ARG A 127 29.36 -7.81 -2.82
CA ARG A 127 28.58 -6.77 -2.13
C ARG A 127 29.13 -6.47 -0.75
N ASN A 128 29.44 -7.50 0.03
CA ASN A 128 29.99 -7.37 1.37
C ASN A 128 31.25 -8.26 1.53
N PRO A 129 32.44 -7.75 1.14
CA PRO A 129 33.68 -8.53 1.19
C PRO A 129 34.15 -8.82 2.62
N TYR A 130 33.61 -8.11 3.61
CA TYR A 130 33.90 -8.26 5.03
C TYR A 130 32.88 -9.15 5.75
N ASN A 131 32.12 -9.94 5.01
CA ASN A 131 31.23 -10.94 5.59
C ASN A 131 31.98 -12.26 5.84
N TYR A 132 32.32 -12.54 7.10
CA TYR A 132 33.04 -13.76 7.47
C TYR A 132 32.22 -15.03 7.20
N GLN A 133 30.89 -14.97 7.29
CA GLN A 133 30.02 -16.14 7.05
C GLN A 133 30.03 -16.55 5.58
N GLY A 134 30.01 -15.59 4.66
CA GLY A 134 30.14 -15.84 3.22
C GLY A 134 31.45 -16.53 2.88
N TRP A 135 32.58 -16.06 3.43
CA TRP A 135 33.87 -16.74 3.24
C TRP A 135 33.88 -18.13 3.86
N PHE A 136 33.36 -18.29 5.07
CA PHE A 136 33.28 -19.60 5.73
C PHE A 136 32.44 -20.60 4.93
N ASN A 137 31.23 -20.23 4.51
CA ASN A 137 30.33 -21.11 3.76
C ASN A 137 30.90 -21.45 2.38
N LYS A 138 31.56 -20.48 1.71
CA LYS A 138 32.33 -20.75 0.48
C LYS A 138 33.44 -21.78 0.73
N GLY A 139 34.15 -21.66 1.85
CA GLY A 139 35.18 -22.62 2.28
C GLY A 139 34.62 -24.02 2.53
N LEU A 140 33.43 -24.13 3.13
CA LEU A 140 32.75 -25.42 3.33
C LEU A 140 32.44 -26.12 2.01
N VAL A 141 31.97 -25.38 1.00
CA VAL A 141 31.69 -25.95 -0.33
C VAL A 141 32.95 -26.55 -0.95
N TYR A 142 34.09 -25.83 -0.88
CA TYR A 142 35.37 -26.36 -1.34
C TYR A 142 35.84 -27.56 -0.52
N TYR A 143 35.69 -27.51 0.80
CA TYR A 143 36.04 -28.59 1.71
C TYR A 143 35.25 -29.88 1.41
N HIS A 144 33.94 -29.78 1.15
CA HIS A 144 33.09 -30.91 0.76
C HIS A 144 33.43 -31.48 -0.63
N LYS A 145 34.19 -30.76 -1.44
CA LYS A 145 34.68 -31.17 -2.76
C LYS A 145 36.16 -31.56 -2.75
N ASP A 146 36.72 -31.79 -1.57
CA ASP A 146 38.12 -32.14 -1.32
C ASP A 146 39.14 -31.12 -1.91
N ASN A 147 38.69 -29.89 -2.20
CA ASN A 147 39.57 -28.80 -2.62
C ASN A 147 40.06 -28.02 -1.39
N PHE A 148 40.97 -28.64 -0.64
CA PHE A 148 41.43 -28.12 0.65
C PHE A 148 42.24 -26.82 0.53
N ALA A 149 42.91 -26.57 -0.60
CA ALA A 149 43.69 -25.35 -0.82
C ALA A 149 42.79 -24.10 -0.91
N ASP A 150 41.71 -24.15 -1.69
CA ASP A 150 40.75 -23.06 -1.79
C ASP A 150 39.91 -22.93 -0.49
N ALA A 151 39.57 -24.07 0.13
CA ALA A 151 38.87 -24.09 1.42
C ALA A 151 39.69 -23.37 2.51
N LYS A 152 40.97 -23.71 2.62
CA LYS A 152 41.94 -23.05 3.52
C LYS A 152 41.96 -21.54 3.30
N THR A 153 42.13 -21.10 2.06
CA THR A 153 42.16 -19.66 1.71
C THR A 153 40.88 -18.94 2.16
N CYS A 154 39.73 -19.59 2.02
CA CYS A 154 38.45 -19.05 2.47
C CYS A 154 38.35 -18.97 4.00
N PHE A 155 38.78 -20.00 4.73
CA PHE A 155 38.79 -20.00 6.19
C PHE A 155 39.77 -18.98 6.77
N GLU A 156 40.94 -18.80 6.16
CA GLU A 156 41.91 -17.76 6.51
C GLU A 156 41.28 -16.37 6.36
N LYS A 157 40.60 -16.08 5.24
CA LYS A 157 39.87 -14.82 5.05
C LYS A 157 38.76 -14.62 6.08
N ALA A 158 37.98 -15.66 6.39
CA ALA A 158 36.95 -15.60 7.42
C ALA A 158 37.54 -15.24 8.79
N LEU A 159 38.71 -15.79 9.14
CA LEU A 159 39.41 -15.52 10.40
C LEU A 159 40.07 -14.14 10.43
N MET A 160 40.58 -13.64 9.31
CA MET A 160 41.07 -12.25 9.21
C MET A 160 39.97 -11.22 9.50
N ILE A 161 38.71 -11.55 9.20
CA ILE A 161 37.53 -10.69 9.43
C ILE A 161 36.97 -10.91 10.83
N ASN A 162 36.74 -12.17 11.23
CA ASN A 162 36.21 -12.53 12.54
C ASN A 162 37.05 -13.64 13.18
N PRO A 163 38.12 -13.27 13.90
CA PRO A 163 38.95 -14.19 14.68
C PRO A 163 38.19 -14.99 15.74
N TYR A 164 36.99 -14.58 16.12
CA TYR A 164 36.21 -15.23 17.17
C TYR A 164 35.32 -16.35 16.64
N HIS A 165 35.36 -16.66 15.34
CA HIS A 165 34.51 -17.68 14.75
C HIS A 165 35.11 -19.10 14.93
N PRO A 166 34.61 -19.94 15.86
CA PRO A 166 35.29 -21.20 16.21
C PRO A 166 35.30 -22.19 15.04
N SER A 167 34.20 -22.25 14.27
CA SER A 167 34.08 -23.16 13.13
C SER A 167 35.16 -22.92 12.07
N SER A 168 35.53 -21.67 11.78
CA SER A 168 36.61 -21.38 10.83
C SER A 168 37.96 -21.93 11.31
N HIS A 169 38.26 -21.84 12.61
CA HIS A 169 39.47 -22.44 13.19
C HIS A 169 39.46 -23.97 13.08
N TYR A 170 38.32 -24.60 13.38
CA TYR A 170 38.17 -26.05 13.26
C TYR A 170 38.42 -26.53 11.82
N PHE A 171 37.77 -25.91 10.82
CA PHE A 171 37.92 -26.35 9.44
C PHE A 171 39.29 -26.01 8.86
N LEU A 172 39.93 -24.91 9.29
CA LEU A 172 41.33 -24.64 8.96
C LEU A 172 42.27 -25.72 9.53
N GLY A 173 42.03 -26.15 10.77
CA GLY A 173 42.76 -27.27 11.39
C GLY A 173 42.52 -28.60 10.65
N ALA A 174 41.29 -28.86 10.23
CA ALA A 174 40.96 -30.04 9.44
C ALA A 174 41.67 -30.03 8.07
N CYS A 175 41.75 -28.88 7.39
CA CYS A 175 42.55 -28.73 6.17
C CYS A 175 44.04 -29.01 6.44
N ALA A 176 44.59 -28.50 7.54
CA ALA A 176 45.97 -28.77 7.92
C ALA A 176 46.24 -30.27 8.15
N VAL A 177 45.32 -31.01 8.78
CA VAL A 177 45.43 -32.48 8.91
C VAL A 177 45.49 -33.15 7.53
N LYS A 178 44.64 -32.73 6.59
CA LYS A 178 44.63 -33.28 5.22
C LYS A 178 45.91 -32.98 4.46
N ASP A 179 46.51 -31.83 4.72
CA ASP A 179 47.83 -31.42 4.19
C ASP A 179 49.02 -32.11 4.91
N GLY A 180 48.76 -32.95 5.92
CA GLY A 180 49.79 -33.61 6.73
C GLY A 180 50.46 -32.70 7.77
N LYS A 181 49.95 -31.48 7.96
CA LYS A 181 50.52 -30.44 8.82
C LYS A 181 49.99 -30.50 10.25
N VAL A 182 50.47 -31.45 11.05
CA VAL A 182 49.93 -31.76 12.38
C VAL A 182 50.12 -30.65 13.42
N VAL A 183 51.21 -29.88 13.36
CA VAL A 183 51.45 -28.77 14.30
C VAL A 183 50.51 -27.59 14.02
N PRO A 184 50.43 -27.06 12.78
CA PRO A 184 49.39 -26.11 12.38
C PRO A 184 47.95 -26.54 12.73
N ALA A 185 47.64 -27.84 12.57
CA ALA A 185 46.35 -28.40 12.95
C ALA A 185 46.09 -28.27 14.47
N MET A 186 47.05 -28.67 15.32
CA MET A 186 46.92 -28.53 16.78
C MET A 186 46.72 -27.08 17.21
N LEU A 187 47.49 -26.14 16.67
CA LEU A 187 47.33 -24.70 16.96
C LEU A 187 45.93 -24.19 16.59
N SER A 188 45.40 -24.64 15.44
CA SER A 188 44.07 -24.25 14.95
C SER A 188 42.95 -24.84 15.82
N PHE A 189 43.01 -26.13 16.16
CA PHE A 189 42.01 -26.78 17.02
C PHE A 189 42.05 -26.24 18.45
N SER A 190 43.23 -25.96 19.00
CA SER A 190 43.36 -25.29 20.28
C SER A 190 42.72 -23.91 20.25
N THR A 191 42.97 -23.12 19.21
CA THR A 191 42.33 -21.79 19.08
C THR A 191 40.82 -21.90 18.89
N CYS A 192 40.31 -22.91 18.17
CA CYS A 192 38.87 -23.16 18.09
C CYS A 192 38.25 -23.32 19.49
N LEU A 193 38.89 -24.09 20.36
CA LEU A 193 38.44 -24.29 21.74
C LEU A 193 38.62 -23.04 22.60
N LEU A 194 39.63 -22.20 22.34
CA LEU A 194 39.77 -20.89 22.99
C LEU A 194 38.65 -19.91 22.61
N MET A 195 38.22 -19.91 21.34
CA MET A 195 37.18 -19.00 20.86
C MET A 195 35.76 -19.48 21.22
N GLY A 196 35.55 -20.80 21.41
CA GLY A 196 34.26 -21.37 21.76
C GLY A 196 34.38 -22.71 22.50
N THR A 197 34.37 -22.63 23.83
CA THR A 197 34.61 -23.77 24.73
C THR A 197 33.48 -24.81 24.73
N GLU A 198 32.26 -24.43 24.35
CA GLU A 198 31.05 -25.28 24.32
C GLU A 198 30.46 -25.42 22.89
N GLY A 199 31.20 -25.04 21.85
CA GLY A 199 30.70 -24.99 20.47
C GLY A 199 30.45 -26.37 19.84
N LYS A 200 29.66 -26.39 18.74
CA LYS A 200 29.32 -27.60 17.94
C LYS A 200 30.53 -28.50 17.63
N TYR A 201 31.69 -27.92 17.39
CA TYR A 201 32.92 -28.63 17.01
C TYR A 201 33.88 -28.87 18.17
N ALA A 202 33.56 -28.46 19.41
CA ALA A 202 34.47 -28.59 20.55
C ALA A 202 34.88 -30.05 20.78
N GLY A 203 33.92 -30.98 20.81
CA GLY A 203 34.19 -32.42 20.92
C GLY A 203 35.02 -32.97 19.74
N ASN A 204 34.82 -32.45 18.52
CA ASN A 204 35.61 -32.88 17.36
C ASN A 204 37.03 -32.31 17.40
N CYS A 205 37.23 -31.09 17.90
CA CYS A 205 38.56 -30.54 18.15
C CYS A 205 39.33 -31.42 19.13
N VAL A 206 38.69 -31.82 20.25
CA VAL A 206 39.29 -32.73 21.23
C VAL A 206 39.65 -34.08 20.61
N LYS A 207 38.77 -34.63 19.76
CA LYS A 207 39.06 -35.88 19.03
C LYS A 207 40.27 -35.72 18.12
N PHE A 208 40.33 -34.68 17.28
CA PHE A 208 41.49 -34.45 16.41
C PHE A 208 42.77 -34.20 17.21
N LEU A 209 42.72 -33.37 18.25
CA LEU A 209 43.84 -33.11 19.14
C LEU A 209 44.35 -34.42 19.78
N SER A 210 43.43 -35.29 20.23
CA SER A 210 43.77 -36.60 20.79
C SER A 210 44.38 -37.55 19.75
N SER A 211 43.78 -37.64 18.55
CA SER A 211 44.31 -38.48 17.46
C SER A 211 45.71 -38.03 17.04
N ILE A 212 45.93 -36.71 16.94
CA ILE A 212 47.26 -36.15 16.62
C ILE A 212 48.24 -36.44 17.76
N ALA A 213 47.85 -36.14 19.01
CA ALA A 213 48.72 -36.29 20.18
C ALA A 213 49.19 -37.74 20.37
N ASN A 214 48.33 -38.70 20.05
CA ASN A 214 48.61 -40.14 20.12
C ASN A 214 49.16 -40.71 18.81
N ALA A 215 49.41 -39.90 17.77
CA ALA A 215 49.67 -40.28 16.38
C ALA A 215 48.92 -41.56 15.97
N ALA A 216 47.58 -41.46 16.00
CA ALA A 216 46.66 -42.53 15.64
C ALA A 216 46.66 -42.78 14.12
N ASP A 217 46.20 -43.96 13.70
CA ASP A 217 46.26 -44.44 12.31
C ASP A 217 45.55 -43.51 11.30
N ASP A 218 44.50 -42.82 11.76
CA ASP A 218 43.74 -41.85 10.98
C ASP A 218 44.50 -40.54 10.72
N ILE A 219 45.55 -40.25 11.48
CA ILE A 219 46.47 -39.13 11.29
C ILE A 219 47.73 -39.59 10.55
N THR A 220 48.31 -40.73 10.93
CA THR A 220 49.57 -41.21 10.36
C THR A 220 49.48 -41.45 8.85
N LYS A 221 48.30 -41.81 8.32
CA LYS A 221 48.08 -41.94 6.86
C LYS A 221 48.32 -40.63 6.08
N TYR A 222 48.14 -39.46 6.70
CA TYR A 222 48.40 -38.16 6.09
C TYR A 222 49.85 -37.70 6.26
N THR A 223 50.57 -38.25 7.24
CA THR A 223 51.98 -37.93 7.52
C THR A 223 52.96 -38.99 6.97
N ALA A 224 52.46 -40.12 6.45
CA ALA A 224 53.26 -41.28 6.00
C ALA A 224 54.04 -41.06 4.70
N SER A 225 53.60 -40.11 3.87
CA SER A 225 54.34 -39.64 2.69
C SER A 225 54.59 -38.15 2.87
N PRO A 226 55.71 -37.74 3.49
CA PRO A 226 56.10 -36.34 3.47
C PRO A 226 56.29 -35.96 2.01
N LYS A 227 55.31 -35.29 1.40
CA LYS A 227 55.59 -34.44 0.24
C LYS A 227 56.70 -33.53 0.74
N GLN A 228 57.92 -33.69 0.20
CA GLN A 228 59.15 -33.00 0.57
C GLN A 228 58.84 -31.76 1.43
N TRP A 229 58.96 -31.92 2.75
CA TRP A 229 58.95 -30.83 3.69
C TRP A 229 60.23 -30.01 3.47
N SER A 230 60.30 -29.34 2.33
CA SER A 230 61.39 -28.43 2.01
C SER A 230 60.86 -27.03 2.31
N ASP A 231 61.34 -26.49 3.44
CA ASP A 231 61.21 -25.11 3.90
C ASP A 231 59.94 -24.74 4.72
N ASP A 232 59.48 -25.60 5.65
CA ASP A 232 58.41 -25.23 6.62
C ASP A 232 58.95 -25.15 8.06
N ASP A 233 58.75 -24.02 8.75
CA ASP A 233 59.29 -23.73 10.10
C ASP A 233 58.78 -24.68 11.20
N PHE A 234 57.87 -25.60 10.87
CA PHE A 234 57.28 -26.56 11.81
C PHE A 234 57.91 -27.96 11.75
N ASP A 235 58.84 -28.26 10.85
CA ASP A 235 59.27 -29.65 10.58
C ASP A 235 59.78 -30.40 11.81
N LEU A 236 60.71 -29.80 12.56
CA LEU A 236 61.22 -30.39 13.81
C LEU A 236 60.08 -30.64 14.82
N LEU A 237 59.13 -29.72 14.93
CA LEU A 237 57.98 -29.85 15.83
C LEU A 237 57.05 -30.98 15.36
N GLN A 238 56.86 -31.13 14.05
CA GLN A 238 56.06 -32.22 13.49
C GLN A 238 56.68 -33.57 13.81
N GLU A 239 58.00 -33.72 13.64
CA GLU A 239 58.73 -34.93 14.02
C GLU A 239 58.61 -35.22 15.53
N ILE A 240 58.77 -34.21 16.37
CA ILE A 240 58.61 -34.34 17.83
C ILE A 240 57.21 -34.85 18.18
N VAL A 241 56.16 -34.26 17.60
CA VAL A 241 54.77 -34.66 17.87
C VAL A 241 54.51 -36.09 17.41
N ILE A 242 54.92 -36.45 16.18
CA ILE A 242 54.71 -37.78 15.59
C ILE A 242 55.52 -38.86 16.33
N SER A 243 56.71 -38.54 16.83
CA SER A 243 57.56 -39.47 17.61
C SER A 243 56.97 -39.85 18.97
N LYS A 244 55.94 -39.13 19.45
CA LYS A 244 55.30 -39.31 20.76
C LYS A 244 56.26 -39.13 21.93
N ILE A 245 57.41 -38.48 21.75
CA ILE A 245 58.45 -38.37 22.77
C ILE A 245 57.96 -37.67 24.05
N ALA A 246 57.03 -36.72 23.92
CA ALA A 246 56.42 -35.99 25.03
C ALA A 246 55.42 -36.83 25.85
N LEU A 247 54.98 -37.99 25.34
CA LEU A 247 54.12 -38.93 26.07
C LEU A 247 54.90 -39.75 27.12
N ASN A 248 56.24 -39.66 27.13
CA ASN A 248 57.05 -40.32 28.14
C ASN A 248 56.74 -39.74 29.53
N ALA A 249 56.47 -40.61 30.52
CA ALA A 249 56.17 -40.21 31.89
C ALA A 249 57.27 -39.36 32.56
N LYS A 250 58.52 -39.41 32.07
CA LYS A 250 59.64 -38.57 32.53
C LYS A 250 59.56 -37.11 32.06
N TYR A 251 58.76 -36.81 31.04
CA TYR A 251 58.53 -35.44 30.58
C TYR A 251 57.67 -34.69 31.62
N LYS A 252 58.24 -33.65 32.22
CA LYS A 252 57.62 -32.89 33.32
C LYS A 252 56.63 -31.86 32.78
N LEU A 253 55.39 -31.93 33.24
CA LEU A 253 54.34 -30.97 32.90
C LEU A 253 54.38 -29.72 33.79
N LYS A 254 53.97 -28.59 33.22
CA LYS A 254 53.73 -27.29 33.88
C LYS A 254 52.26 -27.11 34.26
N THR A 255 51.50 -28.20 34.33
CA THR A 255 50.06 -28.22 34.61
C THR A 255 49.70 -29.52 35.31
N ASP A 256 48.66 -29.44 36.15
CA ASP A 256 48.09 -30.59 36.86
C ASP A 256 47.10 -31.38 35.98
N LEU A 257 46.79 -30.90 34.77
CA LEU A 257 45.96 -31.61 33.79
C LEU A 257 46.85 -32.52 32.94
N GLU A 258 47.00 -33.77 33.37
CA GLU A 258 47.85 -34.75 32.68
C GLU A 258 47.05 -35.57 31.66
N ASP A 259 47.25 -35.26 30.38
CA ASP A 259 46.72 -36.04 29.25
C ASP A 259 47.62 -35.91 28.01
N PRO A 260 47.49 -36.80 27.00
CA PRO A 260 48.32 -36.77 25.80
C PRO A 260 48.27 -35.45 25.03
N ILE A 261 47.11 -34.78 24.95
CA ILE A 261 46.95 -33.50 24.27
C ILE A 261 47.78 -32.44 25.00
N THR A 262 47.65 -32.36 26.31
CA THR A 262 48.36 -31.37 27.13
C THR A 262 49.88 -31.59 27.08
N ARG A 263 50.35 -32.84 27.11
CA ARG A 263 51.78 -33.18 26.94
C ARG A 263 52.34 -32.69 25.60
N GLN A 264 51.61 -32.94 24.52
CA GLN A 264 52.04 -32.58 23.18
C GLN A 264 51.93 -31.06 22.92
N LEU A 265 50.87 -30.41 23.41
CA LEU A 265 50.77 -28.95 23.35
C LEU A 265 51.88 -28.27 24.15
N GLN A 266 52.26 -28.82 25.29
CA GLN A 266 53.37 -28.27 26.07
C GLN A 266 54.69 -28.34 25.31
N VAL A 267 55.05 -29.49 24.72
CA VAL A 267 56.31 -29.60 23.98
C VAL A 267 56.31 -28.74 22.72
N ILE A 268 55.15 -28.61 22.05
CA ILE A 268 54.99 -27.68 20.93
C ILE A 268 55.30 -26.28 21.42
N MET A 269 54.58 -25.76 22.40
CA MET A 269 54.73 -24.37 22.87
C MET A 269 56.11 -24.09 23.52
N GLU A 270 56.76 -25.11 24.08
CA GLU A 270 58.13 -25.01 24.62
C GLU A 270 59.18 -24.81 23.53
N LYS A 271 58.98 -25.45 22.37
CA LYS A 271 59.92 -25.45 21.24
C LYS A 271 59.49 -24.54 20.08
N LEU A 272 58.30 -23.94 20.18
CA LEU A 272 57.74 -23.08 19.16
C LEU A 272 58.52 -21.75 19.11
N GLU A 273 59.03 -21.40 17.93
CA GLU A 273 59.74 -20.15 17.69
C GLU A 273 59.02 -19.34 16.62
N TYR A 274 58.92 -18.03 16.84
CA TYR A 274 58.34 -17.12 15.85
C TYR A 274 59.39 -16.74 14.81
N ASN A 275 59.10 -17.01 13.53
CA ASN A 275 59.91 -16.57 12.40
C ASN A 275 59.22 -15.40 11.68
N GLU A 276 59.85 -14.23 11.70
CA GLU A 276 59.34 -13.04 10.99
C GLU A 276 59.45 -13.17 9.46
N ALA A 277 60.39 -13.98 8.95
CA ALA A 277 60.61 -14.16 7.52
C ALA A 277 59.52 -15.01 6.85
N ASP A 278 58.96 -16.00 7.55
CA ASP A 278 57.87 -16.82 7.04
C ASP A 278 56.55 -16.04 7.05
N LYS A 279 56.01 -15.77 5.86
CA LYS A 279 54.76 -15.03 5.67
C LYS A 279 53.51 -15.93 5.70
N GLY A 280 53.67 -17.20 6.06
CA GLY A 280 52.60 -18.18 6.18
C GLY A 280 51.57 -17.82 7.24
N PHE A 281 50.31 -18.18 6.98
CA PHE A 281 49.20 -17.83 7.86
C PHE A 281 49.41 -18.33 9.29
N TRP A 282 49.76 -19.60 9.49
CA TRP A 282 49.88 -20.14 10.86
C TRP A 282 51.02 -19.51 11.65
N MET A 283 52.17 -19.26 11.01
CA MET A 283 53.32 -18.61 11.62
C MET A 283 53.01 -17.17 12.03
N GLN A 284 52.22 -16.44 11.25
CA GLN A 284 51.93 -15.03 11.53
C GLN A 284 50.67 -14.82 12.37
N TYR A 285 49.72 -15.75 12.29
CA TYR A 285 48.44 -15.66 12.98
C TYR A 285 48.48 -16.28 14.38
N TYR A 286 48.99 -17.51 14.53
CA TYR A 286 48.91 -18.26 15.80
C TYR A 286 50.19 -18.25 16.60
N VAL A 287 51.35 -18.41 15.97
CA VAL A 287 52.63 -18.62 16.68
C VAL A 287 52.98 -17.47 17.65
N PRO A 288 52.82 -16.16 17.30
CA PRO A 288 53.07 -15.08 18.25
C PRO A 288 52.24 -15.18 19.51
N PHE A 289 50.96 -15.58 19.39
CA PHE A 289 50.08 -15.76 20.52
C PHE A 289 50.52 -16.93 21.41
N PHE A 290 50.73 -18.12 20.85
CA PHE A 290 51.10 -19.29 21.64
C PHE A 290 52.49 -19.14 22.29
N THR A 291 53.46 -18.52 21.60
CA THR A 291 54.78 -18.24 22.17
C THR A 291 54.71 -17.23 23.32
N ASP A 292 53.89 -16.18 23.20
CA ASP A 292 53.66 -15.21 24.28
C ASP A 292 52.98 -15.85 25.49
N VAL A 293 51.94 -16.67 25.27
CA VAL A 293 51.25 -17.42 26.33
C VAL A 293 52.22 -18.32 27.10
N TYR A 294 53.13 -19.01 26.41
CA TYR A 294 54.12 -19.88 27.06
C TYR A 294 55.17 -19.07 27.84
N LYS A 295 55.70 -17.99 27.25
CA LYS A 295 56.68 -17.10 27.89
C LYS A 295 56.14 -16.43 29.15
N LYS A 296 54.86 -16.05 29.17
CA LYS A 296 54.16 -15.50 30.34
C LYS A 296 53.85 -16.53 31.43
N GLY A 297 54.12 -17.82 31.20
CA GLY A 297 53.79 -18.89 32.13
C GLY A 297 52.29 -19.22 32.20
N SER A 298 51.50 -18.75 31.25
CA SER A 298 50.04 -18.88 31.24
C SER A 298 49.55 -20.20 30.64
N PHE A 299 50.44 -21.16 30.36
CA PHE A 299 50.11 -22.45 29.75
C PHE A 299 49.04 -23.24 30.55
N ASN A 300 49.19 -23.34 31.87
CA ASN A 300 48.23 -24.05 32.72
C ASN A 300 46.83 -23.40 32.66
N VAL A 301 46.77 -22.07 32.67
CA VAL A 301 45.52 -21.29 32.57
C VAL A 301 44.88 -21.49 31.20
N MET A 302 45.67 -21.43 30.12
CA MET A 302 45.20 -21.64 28.75
C MET A 302 44.55 -23.01 28.58
N VAL A 303 45.20 -24.08 29.02
CA VAL A 303 44.70 -25.46 28.85
C VAL A 303 43.39 -25.67 29.64
N ASN A 304 43.31 -25.16 30.87
CA ASN A 304 42.09 -25.25 31.67
C ASN A 304 40.95 -24.35 31.13
N TYR A 305 41.27 -23.21 30.54
CA TYR A 305 40.28 -22.37 29.84
C TYR A 305 39.76 -23.07 28.58
N MET A 306 40.64 -23.60 27.75
CA MET A 306 40.34 -24.30 26.50
C MET A 306 39.37 -25.47 26.70
N PHE A 307 39.50 -26.20 27.81
CA PHE A 307 38.65 -27.34 28.15
C PHE A 307 37.49 -27.00 29.09
N SER A 308 37.22 -25.72 29.36
CA SER A 308 36.24 -25.30 30.37
C SER A 308 34.80 -25.75 30.07
N GLY A 309 34.45 -25.87 28.79
CA GLY A 309 33.15 -26.34 28.32
C GLY A 309 32.99 -27.86 28.27
N LEU A 310 34.03 -28.62 28.64
CA LEU A 310 33.97 -30.07 28.75
C LEU A 310 33.65 -30.49 30.18
N ASP A 311 33.03 -31.66 30.34
CA ASP A 311 32.72 -32.21 31.67
C ASP A 311 33.96 -32.87 32.32
N ILE A 312 34.99 -32.07 32.60
CA ILE A 312 36.23 -32.51 33.23
C ILE A 312 36.31 -31.93 34.65
N LYS A 313 36.18 -32.80 35.66
CA LYS A 313 36.12 -32.39 37.08
C LYS A 313 37.32 -31.55 37.53
N ALA A 314 38.53 -31.91 37.09
CA ALA A 314 39.76 -31.20 37.42
C ALA A 314 39.73 -29.76 36.85
N VAL A 315 39.34 -29.61 35.58
CA VAL A 315 39.23 -28.32 34.90
C VAL A 315 38.17 -27.43 35.54
N LYS A 316 36.97 -27.97 35.84
CA LYS A 316 35.91 -27.23 36.55
C LYS A 316 36.39 -26.72 37.91
N SER A 317 37.07 -27.56 38.67
CA SER A 317 37.60 -27.20 39.98
C SER A 317 38.71 -26.15 39.89
N TYR A 318 39.58 -26.24 38.89
CA TYR A 318 40.63 -25.25 38.63
C TYR A 318 40.04 -23.90 38.23
N ASN A 319 39.12 -23.87 37.26
CA ASN A 319 38.53 -22.62 36.75
C ASN A 319 37.71 -21.88 37.82
N GLN A 320 37.01 -22.62 38.69
CA GLN A 320 36.30 -22.02 39.83
C GLN A 320 37.26 -21.35 40.84
N LYS A 321 38.41 -21.98 41.12
CA LYS A 321 39.41 -21.45 42.05
C LYS A 321 40.23 -20.29 41.47
N ASN A 322 40.48 -20.29 40.17
CA ASN A 322 41.37 -19.35 39.48
C ASN A 322 40.62 -18.40 38.53
N LYS A 323 39.40 -17.99 38.91
CA LYS A 323 38.50 -17.20 38.04
C LYS A 323 39.14 -15.88 37.57
N LYS A 324 39.97 -15.25 38.40
CA LYS A 324 40.61 -13.97 38.08
C LYS A 324 41.68 -14.16 36.99
N GLU A 325 42.50 -15.19 37.13
CA GLU A 325 43.55 -15.56 36.17
C GLU A 325 42.94 -16.00 34.84
N ILE A 326 41.85 -16.76 34.90
CA ILE A 326 41.07 -17.18 33.73
C ILE A 326 40.49 -15.99 32.97
N ASN A 327 39.88 -15.04 33.68
CA ASN A 327 39.35 -13.81 33.06
C ASN A 327 40.44 -12.93 32.46
N ALA A 328 41.58 -12.79 33.16
CA ALA A 328 42.72 -12.03 32.66
C ALA A 328 43.29 -12.65 31.38
N PHE A 329 43.46 -13.99 31.35
CA PHE A 329 43.89 -14.71 30.17
C PHE A 329 42.91 -14.54 29.00
N ALA A 330 41.61 -14.67 29.25
CA ALA A 330 40.59 -14.47 28.21
C ALA A 330 40.62 -13.04 27.63
N ASN A 331 40.84 -12.02 28.48
CA ASN A 331 41.01 -10.64 28.05
C ASN A 331 42.26 -10.45 27.19
N ASP A 332 43.41 -10.97 27.62
CA ASP A 332 44.67 -10.88 26.87
C ASP A 332 44.58 -11.58 25.50
N ALA A 333 43.97 -12.77 25.45
CA ALA A 333 43.67 -13.44 24.19
C ALA A 333 42.73 -12.60 23.32
N GLY A 334 41.69 -12.02 23.93
CA GLY A 334 40.77 -11.10 23.28
C GLY A 334 41.48 -9.91 22.63
N LEU A 335 42.44 -9.28 23.32
CA LEU A 335 43.22 -8.15 22.81
C LEU A 335 44.10 -8.54 21.61
N TYR A 336 44.76 -9.70 21.66
CA TYR A 336 45.58 -10.19 20.55
C TYR A 336 44.76 -10.34 19.26
N PHE A 337 43.63 -11.05 19.33
CA PHE A 337 42.75 -11.28 18.19
C PHE A 337 42.01 -10.02 17.76
N THR A 338 41.68 -9.12 18.70
CA THR A 338 41.15 -7.78 18.39
C THR A 338 42.13 -7.00 17.52
N GLY A 339 43.44 -7.10 17.77
CA GLY A 339 44.48 -6.46 16.96
C GLY A 339 44.44 -6.91 15.50
N ILE A 340 44.22 -8.20 15.24
CA ILE A 340 44.05 -8.74 13.87
C ILE A 340 42.81 -8.14 13.24
N ARG A 341 41.67 -8.25 13.92
CA ARG A 341 40.37 -7.79 13.44
C ARG A 341 40.37 -6.29 13.13
N ARG A 342 40.96 -5.47 14.00
CA ARG A 342 41.01 -4.00 13.86
C ARG A 342 41.93 -3.53 12.75
N THR A 343 42.89 -4.32 12.31
CA THR A 343 43.89 -3.90 11.31
C THR A 343 43.75 -4.63 9.98
N GLY A 344 43.12 -5.81 9.98
CA GLY A 344 43.11 -6.72 8.84
C GLY A 344 44.52 -7.20 8.44
N LYS A 345 45.52 -7.06 9.34
CA LYS A 345 46.92 -7.38 9.06
C LYS A 345 47.30 -8.73 9.66
N LEU A 346 47.68 -9.66 8.77
CA LEU A 346 48.15 -10.99 9.16
C LEU A 346 49.46 -10.88 9.94
N MET A 347 50.41 -10.13 9.41
CA MET A 347 51.73 -9.90 10.00
C MET A 347 51.61 -9.15 11.33
N VAL A 348 52.17 -9.70 12.41
CA VAL A 348 52.03 -9.12 13.76
C VAL A 348 52.71 -7.74 13.90
N ASN A 349 53.86 -7.54 13.25
CA ASN A 349 54.62 -6.30 13.24
C ASN A 349 53.92 -5.17 12.44
N GLU A 350 53.11 -5.49 11.43
CA GLU A 350 52.34 -4.50 10.67
C GLU A 350 51.11 -3.98 11.41
N ARG A 351 50.69 -4.63 12.51
CA ARG A 351 49.46 -4.26 13.24
C ARG A 351 49.61 -2.94 13.97
N THR A 352 50.79 -2.63 14.50
CA THR A 352 51.05 -1.40 15.27
C THR A 352 51.05 -0.14 14.39
N ASP A 353 51.53 -0.27 13.15
CA ASP A 353 51.69 0.84 12.21
C ASP A 353 50.53 0.94 11.20
N ALA A 354 49.46 0.18 11.42
CA ALA A 354 48.32 0.13 10.52
C ALA A 354 47.53 1.45 10.55
N ASN A 355 47.74 2.27 9.52
CA ASN A 355 46.98 3.51 9.32
C ASN A 355 45.51 3.23 8.99
N LYS A 356 45.23 2.20 8.18
CA LYS A 356 43.87 1.76 7.85
C LYS A 356 43.40 0.76 8.90
N LYS A 357 42.28 1.07 9.54
CA LYS A 357 41.70 0.28 10.63
C LYS A 357 40.22 0.02 10.39
N TYR A 358 39.70 -1.00 11.05
CA TYR A 358 38.35 -1.55 10.88
C TYR A 358 37.59 -1.46 12.20
N TYR A 359 36.48 -0.74 12.18
CA TYR A 359 35.61 -0.52 13.32
C TYR A 359 34.43 -1.49 13.26
N PHE A 360 34.29 -2.35 14.28
CA PHE A 360 33.25 -3.37 14.34
C PHE A 360 32.36 -3.18 15.58
N SER A 361 31.06 -3.49 15.47
CA SER A 361 30.12 -3.66 16.60
C SER A 361 29.32 -4.94 16.38
N ASP A 362 29.05 -5.70 17.45
CA ASP A 362 28.17 -6.88 17.44
C ASP A 362 28.45 -7.91 16.33
N GLY A 363 29.71 -8.01 15.88
CA GLY A 363 30.09 -8.92 14.80
C GLY A 363 30.17 -8.28 13.40
N TYR A 364 29.60 -7.08 13.21
CA TYR A 364 29.49 -6.40 11.91
C TYR A 364 30.50 -5.27 11.75
N LEU A 365 30.97 -5.07 10.52
CA LEU A 365 31.84 -3.94 10.18
C LEU A 365 30.99 -2.67 10.06
N LEU A 366 31.24 -1.70 10.92
CA LEU A 366 30.55 -0.41 10.92
C LEU A 366 31.33 0.67 10.16
N GLY A 367 32.66 0.57 10.08
CA GLY A 367 33.44 1.57 9.38
C GLY A 367 34.90 1.20 9.13
N ILE A 368 35.49 1.88 8.15
CA ILE A 368 36.89 1.75 7.76
C ILE A 368 37.47 3.16 7.63
N GLY A 369 38.60 3.39 8.29
CA GLY A 369 39.33 4.65 8.21
C GLY A 369 40.56 4.66 9.12
N SER A 370 40.99 5.84 9.53
CA SER A 370 42.15 6.05 10.42
C SER A 370 41.71 6.75 11.71
N TRP A 371 42.40 6.48 12.83
CA TRP A 371 42.19 7.21 14.07
C TRP A 371 43.48 7.34 14.87
N THR A 372 43.59 8.44 15.60
CA THR A 372 44.60 8.71 16.62
C THR A 372 44.00 8.44 17.99
N THR A 373 44.73 7.76 18.86
CA THR A 373 44.26 7.53 20.24
C THR A 373 44.79 8.64 21.13
N VAL A 374 43.89 9.42 21.73
CA VAL A 374 44.21 10.49 22.69
C VAL A 374 43.69 10.06 24.06
N GLY A 375 44.59 9.70 24.98
CA GLY A 375 44.20 9.07 26.25
C GLY A 375 43.61 7.67 26.03
N SER A 376 42.35 7.46 26.41
CA SER A 376 41.61 6.21 26.20
C SER A 376 40.60 6.27 25.04
N GLU A 377 40.52 7.40 24.33
CA GLU A 377 39.54 7.62 23.26
C GLU A 377 40.19 7.61 21.88
N ASP A 378 39.50 6.97 20.93
CA ASP A 378 39.90 6.90 19.53
C ASP A 378 39.27 8.06 18.75
N GLN A 379 40.09 9.00 18.29
CA GLN A 379 39.68 10.18 17.52
C GLN A 379 39.88 9.93 16.01
N LEU A 380 38.77 9.93 15.26
CA LEU A 380 38.76 9.58 13.83
C LEU A 380 39.48 10.67 13.02
N THR A 381 40.32 10.27 12.05
CA THR A 381 41.08 11.18 11.18
C THR A 381 41.10 10.66 9.75
N GLY A 382 41.25 11.57 8.77
CA GLY A 382 41.37 11.22 7.37
C GLY A 382 40.07 10.67 6.75
N PRO A 383 40.14 9.94 5.63
CA PRO A 383 38.97 9.44 4.93
C PRO A 383 38.33 8.25 5.66
N TRP A 384 37.01 8.29 5.79
CA TRP A 384 36.21 7.24 6.40
C TRP A 384 35.09 6.77 5.47
N THR A 385 34.82 5.46 5.52
CA THR A 385 33.60 4.85 4.97
C THR A 385 32.90 4.07 6.06
N PHE A 386 31.65 4.41 6.32
CA PHE A 386 30.78 3.72 7.25
C PHE A 386 29.79 2.85 6.50
N TYR A 387 29.36 1.76 7.12
CA TYR A 387 28.49 0.75 6.53
C TYR A 387 27.26 0.50 7.39
N PHE A 388 26.16 0.12 6.75
CA PHE A 388 25.02 -0.52 7.40
C PHE A 388 25.35 -1.99 7.68
N GLU A 389 24.57 -2.65 8.55
CA GLU A 389 24.74 -4.08 8.85
C GLU A 389 24.61 -4.97 7.60
N ASN A 390 23.80 -4.56 6.62
CA ASN A 390 23.66 -5.27 5.34
C ASN A 390 24.90 -5.13 4.42
N GLY A 391 25.90 -4.33 4.81
CA GLY A 391 27.14 -4.10 4.07
C GLY A 391 27.09 -2.97 3.04
N ASN A 392 25.93 -2.33 2.84
CA ASN A 392 25.85 -1.13 2.01
C ASN A 392 26.53 0.05 2.71
N VAL A 393 27.13 0.95 1.94
CA VAL A 393 27.71 2.19 2.49
C VAL A 393 26.60 3.00 3.15
N LYS A 394 26.83 3.45 4.39
CA LYS A 394 25.96 4.34 5.16
C LYS A 394 26.35 5.80 4.98
N SER A 395 27.65 6.07 5.07
CA SER A 395 28.20 7.41 4.81
C SER A 395 29.68 7.34 4.49
N LYS A 396 30.21 8.37 3.83
CA LYS A 396 31.65 8.51 3.60
C LYS A 396 32.03 9.99 3.52
N GLY A 397 33.24 10.30 3.95
CA GLY A 397 33.79 11.65 3.95
C GLY A 397 35.13 11.70 4.65
N THR A 398 35.60 12.90 4.98
CA THR A 398 36.92 13.12 5.60
C THR A 398 36.78 13.80 6.95
N PHE A 399 37.55 13.35 7.93
CA PHE A 399 37.79 14.05 9.19
C PHE A 399 39.15 14.75 9.15
N ASP A 400 39.21 15.96 9.70
CA ASP A 400 40.46 16.69 9.89
C ASP A 400 41.28 16.15 11.08
N ALA A 401 42.41 16.81 11.39
CA ALA A 401 43.29 16.40 12.48
C ALA A 401 42.68 16.59 13.88
N SER A 402 41.65 17.42 14.02
CA SER A 402 40.85 17.59 15.24
C SER A 402 39.65 16.64 15.31
N GLY A 403 39.49 15.74 14.35
CA GLY A 403 38.35 14.81 14.32
C GLY A 403 37.04 15.46 13.91
N GLU A 404 37.08 16.66 13.33
CA GLU A 404 35.91 17.36 12.80
C GLU A 404 35.72 17.03 11.32
N LYS A 405 34.48 17.07 10.85
CA LYS A 405 34.16 16.79 9.43
C LYS A 405 34.69 17.91 8.53
N THR A 406 35.26 17.54 7.37
CA THR A 406 35.73 18.48 6.35
C THR A 406 35.49 17.95 4.93
N GLY A 407 35.31 18.85 3.96
CA GLY A 407 35.06 18.53 2.55
C GLY A 407 33.65 17.98 2.31
N GLU A 408 33.46 17.28 1.18
CA GLU A 408 32.17 16.69 0.84
C GLU A 408 31.93 15.37 1.59
N TRP A 409 30.78 15.29 2.25
CA TRP A 409 30.27 14.07 2.87
C TRP A 409 29.06 13.54 2.09
N SER A 410 29.06 12.25 1.78
CA SER A 410 27.92 11.56 1.17
C SER A 410 27.26 10.62 2.19
N TYR A 411 25.94 10.62 2.23
CA TYR A 411 25.11 9.72 3.06
C TYR A 411 24.18 8.92 2.15
N TYR A 412 23.85 7.70 2.55
CA TYR A 412 23.09 6.76 1.73
C TYR A 412 21.93 6.15 2.52
N HIS A 413 20.88 5.73 1.81
CA HIS A 413 19.80 4.90 2.34
C HIS A 413 20.26 3.44 2.48
N GLU A 414 19.58 2.64 3.28
CA GLU A 414 19.92 1.22 3.47
C GLU A 414 19.87 0.40 2.16
N ASN A 415 19.08 0.85 1.19
CA ASN A 415 19.01 0.26 -0.16
C ASN A 415 20.20 0.63 -1.06
N GLY A 416 21.15 1.43 -0.56
CA GLY A 416 22.36 1.85 -1.27
C GLY A 416 22.21 3.10 -2.13
N GLN A 417 21.01 3.68 -2.24
CA GLN A 417 20.81 4.93 -2.96
C GLN A 417 21.35 6.12 -2.18
N LEU A 418 21.87 7.13 -2.89
CA LEU A 418 22.36 8.37 -2.28
C LEU A 418 21.19 9.05 -1.56
N LYS A 419 21.38 9.38 -0.28
CA LYS A 419 20.41 10.06 0.57
C LYS A 419 20.71 11.55 0.63
N GLN A 420 21.99 11.91 0.76
CA GLN A 420 22.38 13.30 0.96
C GLN A 420 23.85 13.55 0.60
N THR A 421 24.16 14.76 0.16
CA THR A 421 25.53 15.30 0.04
C THR A 421 25.65 16.60 0.82
N CYS A 422 26.68 16.72 1.66
CA CYS A 422 26.89 17.88 2.53
C CYS A 422 28.35 18.37 2.46
N PRO A 423 28.61 19.62 2.07
CA PRO A 423 29.93 20.23 2.17
C PRO A 423 30.19 20.73 3.61
N PHE A 424 31.30 20.30 4.21
CA PHE A 424 31.75 20.75 5.53
C PHE A 424 33.01 21.63 5.43
N ALA A 425 33.03 22.73 6.17
CA ALA A 425 34.18 23.59 6.42
C ALA A 425 34.22 23.91 7.93
N ASP A 426 35.39 23.72 8.57
CA ASP A 426 35.60 23.92 10.01
C ASP A 426 34.56 23.19 10.90
N GLY A 427 34.24 21.93 10.55
CA GLY A 427 33.25 21.11 11.25
C GLY A 427 31.79 21.45 10.97
N LYS A 428 31.52 22.51 10.18
CA LYS A 428 30.17 23.04 9.91
C LYS A 428 29.77 22.92 8.46
N ILE A 429 28.48 22.78 8.19
CA ILE A 429 27.94 22.76 6.82
C ILE A 429 28.09 24.15 6.21
N HIS A 430 28.71 24.23 5.03
CA HIS A 430 28.93 25.47 4.29
C HIS A 430 28.88 25.23 2.77
N GLY A 431 27.81 25.67 2.13
CA GLY A 431 27.53 25.47 0.70
C GLY A 431 26.20 24.76 0.45
N LYS A 432 26.04 24.20 -0.75
CA LYS A 432 24.79 23.54 -1.17
C LYS A 432 24.72 22.10 -0.68
N VAL A 433 23.59 21.75 -0.07
CA VAL A 433 23.22 20.40 0.35
C VAL A 433 22.13 19.88 -0.57
N TYR A 434 22.36 18.69 -1.12
CA TYR A 434 21.38 17.97 -1.94
C TYR A 434 20.91 16.73 -1.21
N SER A 435 19.60 16.49 -1.17
CA SER A 435 18.97 15.34 -0.54
C SER A 435 18.06 14.61 -1.52
N TRP A 436 17.93 13.29 -1.36
CA TRP A 436 17.09 12.43 -2.21
C TRP A 436 16.28 11.44 -1.37
N TYR A 437 15.10 11.09 -1.87
CA TYR A 437 14.28 9.99 -1.35
C TYR A 437 14.90 8.62 -1.64
N ASP A 438 14.35 7.58 -1.01
CA ASP A 438 14.78 6.18 -1.19
C ASP A 438 14.48 5.60 -2.58
N ASN A 439 13.71 6.31 -3.42
CA ASN A 439 13.51 6.04 -4.85
C ASN A 439 14.49 6.80 -5.75
N GLY A 440 15.32 7.68 -5.18
CA GLY A 440 16.35 8.44 -5.89
C GLY A 440 15.82 9.67 -6.62
N ASN A 441 14.60 10.11 -6.34
CA ASN A 441 14.11 11.43 -6.70
C ASN A 441 14.64 12.47 -5.70
N PRO A 442 14.89 13.72 -6.12
CA PRO A 442 15.29 14.78 -5.20
C PRO A 442 14.23 14.96 -4.12
N SER A 443 14.66 15.22 -2.88
CA SER A 443 13.78 15.60 -1.78
C SER A 443 14.00 17.06 -1.39
N GLU A 444 15.26 17.51 -1.35
CA GLU A 444 15.61 18.90 -0.98
C GLU A 444 16.88 19.38 -1.71
N GLU A 445 16.92 20.68 -2.02
CA GLU A 445 18.11 21.44 -2.43
C GLU A 445 18.18 22.69 -1.53
N ASN A 446 19.18 22.76 -0.64
CA ASN A 446 19.30 23.80 0.37
C ASN A 446 20.67 24.46 0.34
N GLU A 447 20.78 25.74 0.67
CA GLU A 447 22.05 26.47 0.80
C GLU A 447 22.32 26.83 2.26
N TYR A 448 23.53 26.49 2.74
CA TYR A 448 23.93 26.68 4.12
C TYR A 448 25.17 27.57 4.24
N LYS A 449 25.22 28.36 5.30
CA LYS A 449 26.40 29.11 5.74
C LYS A 449 26.61 28.90 7.24
N ASN A 450 27.65 28.16 7.59
CA ASN A 450 28.02 27.86 8.98
C ASN A 450 26.88 27.19 9.77
N ASP A 451 26.39 26.06 9.25
CA ASP A 451 25.24 25.27 9.74
C ASP A 451 23.86 25.92 9.63
N LYS A 452 23.78 27.17 9.14
CA LYS A 452 22.51 27.90 9.01
C LYS A 452 22.01 27.95 7.58
N LEU A 453 20.72 27.74 7.35
CA LEU A 453 20.09 27.99 6.05
C LEU A 453 20.26 29.46 5.66
N ASN A 454 20.86 29.70 4.50
CA ASN A 454 21.16 31.04 4.00
C ASN A 454 21.23 31.01 2.47
N GLY A 455 20.13 31.43 1.82
CA GLY A 455 19.95 31.39 0.37
C GLY A 455 18.68 30.64 -0.07
N PRO A 456 18.58 30.33 -1.38
CA PRO A 456 17.42 29.64 -1.95
C PRO A 456 17.33 28.19 -1.49
N THR A 457 16.10 27.72 -1.33
CA THR A 457 15.76 26.34 -0.96
C THR A 457 14.68 25.80 -1.88
N LYS A 458 14.73 24.50 -2.16
CA LYS A 458 13.68 23.77 -2.86
C LYS A 458 13.35 22.49 -2.12
N VAL A 459 12.07 22.22 -1.97
CA VAL A 459 11.55 20.96 -1.43
C VAL A 459 10.75 20.27 -2.52
N TYR A 460 10.85 18.95 -2.62
CA TYR A 460 10.23 18.13 -3.65
C TYR A 460 9.26 17.12 -3.03
N TYR A 461 8.30 16.64 -3.82
CA TYR A 461 7.47 15.48 -3.49
C TYR A 461 8.19 14.17 -3.84
N TYR A 462 7.69 13.04 -3.32
CA TYR A 462 8.24 11.71 -3.60
C TYR A 462 8.30 11.39 -5.10
N ASN A 463 7.37 11.93 -5.89
CA ASN A 463 7.32 11.78 -7.36
C ASN A 463 8.31 12.69 -8.12
N GLY A 464 9.10 13.51 -7.42
CA GLY A 464 10.13 14.38 -7.99
C GLY A 464 9.64 15.76 -8.45
N LEU A 465 8.34 16.07 -8.33
CA LEU A 465 7.82 17.41 -8.58
C LEU A 465 8.17 18.37 -7.45
N ILE A 466 8.35 19.65 -7.77
CA ILE A 466 8.62 20.68 -6.75
C ILE A 466 7.39 20.78 -5.85
N LYS A 467 7.60 20.73 -4.54
CA LYS A 467 6.60 21.01 -3.50
C LYS A 467 6.63 22.48 -3.10
N ARG A 468 7.84 23.04 -2.97
CA ARG A 468 8.02 24.39 -2.46
C ARG A 468 9.34 25.01 -2.89
N THR A 469 9.33 26.30 -3.14
CA THR A 469 10.54 27.13 -3.28
C THR A 469 10.50 28.27 -2.28
N SER A 470 11.57 28.47 -1.52
CA SER A 470 11.66 29.52 -0.50
C SER A 470 13.08 30.12 -0.47
N ASN A 471 13.27 31.22 0.26
CA ASN A 471 14.57 31.83 0.50
C ASN A 471 14.77 32.09 1.99
N TYR A 472 16.00 31.90 2.48
CA TYR A 472 16.36 32.02 3.90
C TYR A 472 17.52 33.00 4.11
N SER A 473 17.53 33.66 5.26
CA SER A 473 18.64 34.45 5.79
C SER A 473 18.85 34.08 7.25
N ASP A 474 19.97 33.43 7.55
CA ASP A 474 20.35 32.98 8.90
C ASP A 474 19.23 32.19 9.62
N ASP A 475 18.81 31.09 8.99
CA ASP A 475 17.72 30.18 9.40
C ASP A 475 16.31 30.75 9.33
N LYS A 476 16.14 32.01 8.95
CA LYS A 476 14.82 32.66 8.86
C LYS A 476 14.36 32.81 7.42
N ARG A 477 13.10 32.46 7.13
CA ARG A 477 12.47 32.69 5.83
C ARG A 477 12.36 34.18 5.53
N GLU A 478 12.70 34.55 4.31
CA GLU A 478 12.74 35.94 3.83
C GLU A 478 12.37 36.00 2.35
N GLY A 479 11.37 36.82 2.01
CA GLY A 479 10.90 37.04 0.64
C GLY A 479 9.75 36.12 0.22
N GLU A 480 9.61 35.92 -1.09
CA GLU A 480 8.52 35.14 -1.68
C GLU A 480 8.76 33.63 -1.54
N GLU A 481 7.75 32.92 -1.04
CA GLU A 481 7.64 31.47 -1.02
C GLU A 481 6.53 31.03 -1.98
N LYS A 482 6.78 29.99 -2.77
CA LYS A 482 5.79 29.37 -3.67
C LYS A 482 5.58 27.91 -3.30
N GLY A 483 4.33 27.54 -3.08
CA GLY A 483 3.89 26.16 -2.91
C GLY A 483 3.29 25.61 -4.21
N TYR A 484 3.47 24.32 -4.42
CA TYR A 484 2.88 23.58 -5.52
C TYR A 484 2.25 22.30 -4.98
N THR A 485 1.22 21.82 -5.65
CA THR A 485 0.55 20.56 -5.37
C THR A 485 1.38 19.37 -5.86
N TYR A 486 1.07 18.14 -5.39
CA TYR A 486 1.84 16.94 -5.76
C TYR A 486 1.74 16.57 -7.24
N ASP A 487 0.71 17.05 -7.93
CA ASP A 487 0.45 16.97 -9.37
C ASP A 487 0.98 18.19 -10.14
N GLY A 488 1.72 19.09 -9.47
CA GLY A 488 2.53 20.14 -10.09
C GLY A 488 1.79 21.43 -10.45
N PHE A 489 0.58 21.65 -9.92
CA PHE A 489 -0.13 22.92 -10.06
C PHE A 489 0.30 23.90 -8.95
N PRO A 490 0.22 25.22 -9.17
CA PRO A 490 0.43 26.21 -8.11
C PRO A 490 -0.58 26.00 -6.98
N ASP A 491 -0.12 26.00 -5.74
CA ASP A 491 -0.95 25.88 -4.53
C ASP A 491 -1.09 27.26 -3.86
N TYR A 492 0.04 27.93 -3.58
CA TYR A 492 0.03 29.27 -2.99
C TYR A 492 1.29 30.08 -3.31
N VAL A 493 1.17 31.39 -3.10
CA VAL A 493 2.27 32.35 -2.99
C VAL A 493 2.14 33.08 -1.66
N ALA A 494 3.22 33.17 -0.91
CA ALA A 494 3.27 33.83 0.39
C ALA A 494 4.52 34.71 0.52
N ILE A 495 4.44 35.79 1.29
CA ILE A 495 5.57 36.69 1.57
C ILE A 495 5.98 36.54 3.03
N TYR A 496 7.26 36.26 3.26
CA TYR A 496 7.87 36.13 4.57
C TYR A 496 8.86 37.25 4.86
N LYS A 497 8.93 37.65 6.12
CA LYS A 497 9.94 38.55 6.67
C LYS A 497 10.33 38.06 8.06
N ASN A 498 11.60 37.68 8.25
CA ASN A 498 12.09 37.11 9.49
C ASN A 498 11.22 35.95 10.05
N ASP A 499 10.87 34.96 9.21
CA ASP A 499 9.97 33.82 9.50
C ASP A 499 8.48 34.12 9.70
N GLU A 500 8.09 35.38 9.74
CA GLU A 500 6.70 35.80 9.89
C GLU A 500 6.07 36.11 8.52
N LEU A 501 4.80 35.73 8.33
CA LEU A 501 4.04 36.16 7.16
C LEU A 501 3.82 37.68 7.23
N ASP A 502 4.16 38.39 6.15
CA ASP A 502 4.06 39.85 6.09
C ASP A 502 3.68 40.28 4.67
N GLY A 503 2.39 40.55 4.45
CA GLY A 503 1.84 40.89 3.14
C GLY A 503 0.66 40.01 2.69
N GLU A 504 0.42 39.99 1.38
CA GLU A 504 -0.65 39.19 0.77
C GLU A 504 -0.20 37.72 0.61
N VAL A 505 -1.09 36.80 0.97
CA VAL A 505 -0.97 35.36 0.68
C VAL A 505 -2.11 34.99 -0.27
N THR A 506 -1.76 34.47 -1.44
CA THR A 506 -2.70 34.03 -2.47
C THR A 506 -2.66 32.51 -2.57
N GLY A 507 -3.80 31.85 -2.40
CA GLY A 507 -3.97 30.42 -2.70
C GLY A 507 -4.70 30.22 -4.03
N TYR A 508 -4.44 29.11 -4.70
CA TYR A 508 -4.95 28.80 -6.04
C TYR A 508 -5.75 27.49 -6.07
N HIS A 509 -6.71 27.42 -6.98
CA HIS A 509 -7.31 26.16 -7.43
C HIS A 509 -6.35 25.45 -8.41
N ASN A 510 -6.48 24.14 -8.58
CA ASN A 510 -5.63 23.36 -9.52
C ASN A 510 -5.74 23.85 -10.98
N ASN A 511 -6.83 24.53 -11.34
CA ASN A 511 -7.00 25.16 -12.65
C ASN A 511 -6.23 26.50 -12.81
N GLY A 512 -5.50 26.95 -11.78
CA GLY A 512 -4.68 28.15 -11.74
C GLY A 512 -5.42 29.45 -11.36
N LYS A 513 -6.74 29.41 -11.14
CA LYS A 513 -7.50 30.58 -10.65
C LYS A 513 -7.31 30.76 -9.15
N VAL A 514 -7.46 32.00 -8.68
CA VAL A 514 -7.38 32.31 -7.24
C VAL A 514 -8.48 31.58 -6.48
N HIS A 515 -8.12 30.91 -5.40
CA HIS A 515 -9.01 30.29 -4.43
C HIS A 515 -9.21 31.19 -3.21
N VAL A 516 -8.14 31.79 -2.70
CA VAL A 516 -8.20 32.58 -1.48
C VAL A 516 -7.19 33.71 -1.49
N ILE A 517 -7.55 34.84 -0.91
CA ILE A 517 -6.64 35.97 -0.64
C ILE A 517 -6.72 36.29 0.84
N LYS A 518 -5.55 36.39 1.48
CA LYS A 518 -5.37 36.68 2.91
C LYS A 518 -4.32 37.76 3.08
N HIS A 519 -4.50 38.67 4.04
CA HIS A 519 -3.49 39.68 4.38
C HIS A 519 -2.92 39.43 5.77
N TYR A 520 -1.60 39.44 5.88
CA TYR A 520 -0.86 39.26 7.13
C TYR A 520 -0.03 40.49 7.47
N THR A 521 0.15 40.74 8.76
CA THR A 521 1.07 41.74 9.30
C THR A 521 1.73 41.16 10.55
N ASN A 522 3.06 41.08 10.58
CA ASN A 522 3.85 40.46 11.67
C ASN A 522 3.32 39.08 12.08
N GLY A 523 3.10 38.21 11.09
CA GLY A 523 2.67 36.82 11.28
C GLY A 523 1.18 36.63 11.59
N LYS A 524 0.42 37.70 11.84
CA LYS A 524 -1.01 37.63 12.16
C LYS A 524 -1.88 38.02 10.98
N LEU A 525 -2.97 37.31 10.78
CA LEU A 525 -3.99 37.63 9.78
C LEU A 525 -4.67 38.94 10.17
N ASN A 526 -4.52 39.98 9.34
CA ASN A 526 -4.99 41.32 9.62
C ASN A 526 -5.42 42.00 8.31
N GLY A 527 -6.69 42.40 8.24
CA GLY A 527 -7.31 43.00 7.07
C GLY A 527 -8.21 42.05 6.30
N LEU A 528 -8.26 42.26 4.98
CA LEU A 528 -9.25 41.67 4.08
C LEU A 528 -9.03 40.16 3.87
N TYR A 529 -10.13 39.41 3.89
CA TYR A 529 -10.17 37.98 3.58
C TYR A 529 -11.19 37.71 2.48
N LYS A 530 -10.80 36.96 1.45
CA LYS A 530 -11.68 36.61 0.32
C LYS A 530 -11.49 35.15 -0.11
N VAL A 531 -12.59 34.46 -0.39
CA VAL A 531 -12.60 33.11 -0.98
C VAL A 531 -13.34 33.13 -2.30
N PHE A 532 -12.86 32.36 -3.27
CA PHE A 532 -13.38 32.27 -4.62
C PHE A 532 -13.64 30.81 -5.00
N ALA A 533 -14.71 30.57 -5.76
CA ALA A 533 -15.00 29.29 -6.40
C ALA A 533 -13.99 28.96 -7.52
N ALA A 534 -13.94 27.70 -7.95
CA ALA A 534 -13.05 27.24 -9.03
C ALA A 534 -13.29 27.98 -10.36
N ASN A 535 -14.50 28.49 -10.60
CA ASN A 535 -14.79 29.32 -11.76
C ASN A 535 -14.29 30.78 -11.63
N GLY A 536 -13.85 31.21 -10.45
CA GLY A 536 -13.33 32.56 -10.14
C GLY A 536 -14.34 33.49 -9.48
N THR A 537 -15.54 33.02 -9.15
CA THR A 537 -16.58 33.82 -8.47
C THR A 537 -16.27 34.00 -6.99
N LEU A 538 -16.42 35.21 -6.45
CA LEU A 538 -16.29 35.47 -5.01
C LEU A 538 -17.41 34.77 -4.23
N THR A 539 -17.06 33.89 -3.29
CA THR A 539 -18.00 33.10 -2.48
C THR A 539 -18.00 33.48 -1.01
N GLN A 540 -16.96 34.18 -0.52
CA GLN A 540 -16.91 34.66 0.86
C GLN A 540 -16.06 35.93 0.97
N GLU A 541 -16.49 36.87 1.81
CA GLU A 541 -15.66 38.00 2.20
C GLU A 541 -15.89 38.40 3.67
N GLY A 542 -14.83 38.94 4.28
CA GLY A 542 -14.82 39.41 5.66
C GLY A 542 -13.50 40.06 6.03
N ASN A 543 -13.32 40.35 7.32
CA ASN A 543 -12.09 40.96 7.84
C ASN A 543 -11.60 40.26 9.10
N TYR A 544 -10.28 40.31 9.28
CA TYR A 544 -9.59 39.90 10.49
C TYR A 544 -8.90 41.09 11.15
N ALA A 545 -8.78 41.04 12.47
CA ALA A 545 -7.88 41.87 13.25
C ALA A 545 -7.09 40.96 14.18
N ASP A 546 -5.77 40.88 13.98
CA ASP A 546 -4.85 40.08 14.79
C ASP A 546 -5.30 38.62 15.01
N ASP A 547 -5.58 37.90 13.92
CA ASP A 547 -6.10 36.52 13.87
C ASP A 547 -7.56 36.33 14.32
N GLU A 548 -8.22 37.37 14.82
CA GLU A 548 -9.63 37.31 15.22
C GLU A 548 -10.55 37.80 14.10
N LEU A 549 -11.62 37.04 13.86
CA LEU A 549 -12.72 37.43 12.98
C LEU A 549 -13.39 38.70 13.53
N VAL A 550 -13.56 39.73 12.69
CA VAL A 550 -14.19 40.99 13.09
C VAL A 550 -15.16 41.52 12.05
N GLY A 551 -16.21 42.20 12.53
CA GLY A 551 -17.15 42.91 11.69
C GLY A 551 -18.10 41.99 10.93
N GLU A 552 -18.63 42.51 9.83
CA GLU A 552 -19.60 41.82 8.98
C GLU A 552 -18.92 40.83 8.05
N TRP A 553 -19.53 39.66 7.91
CA TRP A 553 -19.13 38.57 7.04
C TRP A 553 -20.28 38.18 6.12
N LYS A 554 -19.93 37.86 4.87
CA LYS A 554 -20.90 37.46 3.86
C LYS A 554 -20.39 36.28 3.08
N GLU A 555 -21.30 35.36 2.78
CA GLU A 555 -21.09 34.32 1.78
C GLU A 555 -22.06 34.50 0.62
N TYR A 556 -21.65 34.03 -0.55
CA TYR A 556 -22.38 34.18 -1.80
C TYR A 556 -22.59 32.83 -2.49
N TYR A 557 -23.70 32.73 -3.21
CA TYR A 557 -23.90 31.72 -4.24
C TYR A 557 -23.11 32.07 -5.51
N ASP A 558 -23.02 31.14 -6.46
CA ASP A 558 -22.30 31.33 -7.73
C ASP A 558 -22.90 32.47 -8.59
N ASP A 559 -24.18 32.79 -8.38
CA ASP A 559 -24.87 33.92 -9.02
C ASP A 559 -24.67 35.26 -8.28
N LYS A 560 -23.82 35.28 -7.24
CA LYS A 560 -23.51 36.41 -6.34
C LYS A 560 -24.65 36.86 -5.42
N LYS A 561 -25.75 36.11 -5.31
CA LYS A 561 -26.74 36.36 -4.26
C LYS A 561 -26.16 35.97 -2.90
N ILE A 562 -26.62 36.66 -1.85
CA ILE A 562 -26.20 36.38 -0.47
C ILE A 562 -26.70 34.99 -0.07
N LYS A 563 -25.77 34.13 0.34
CA LYS A 563 -26.02 32.82 0.93
C LYS A 563 -26.16 32.91 2.45
N SER A 564 -25.33 33.73 3.08
CA SER A 564 -25.39 33.99 4.51
C SER A 564 -24.80 35.36 4.87
N GLU A 565 -25.33 35.96 5.93
CA GLU A 565 -24.83 37.20 6.54
C GLU A 565 -24.77 37.04 8.06
N TYR A 566 -23.65 37.45 8.66
CA TYR A 566 -23.39 37.33 10.08
C TYR A 566 -22.26 38.26 10.52
N ALA A 567 -22.11 38.48 11.82
CA ALA A 567 -21.09 39.36 12.36
C ALA A 567 -20.28 38.71 13.48
N TYR A 568 -19.03 39.12 13.59
CA TYR A 568 -18.12 38.75 14.68
C TYR A 568 -17.71 39.95 15.52
N LYS A 569 -17.60 39.71 16.83
CA LYS A 569 -16.99 40.61 17.80
C LYS A 569 -16.12 39.81 18.75
N ASP A 570 -14.88 40.24 18.94
CA ASP A 570 -13.88 39.56 19.79
C ASP A 570 -13.75 38.07 19.42
N GLY A 571 -13.68 37.79 18.10
CA GLY A 571 -13.58 36.44 17.54
C GLY A 571 -14.84 35.57 17.65
N LYS A 572 -15.96 36.09 18.18
CA LYS A 572 -17.18 35.31 18.42
C LYS A 572 -18.38 35.84 17.64
N LEU A 573 -19.19 34.92 17.13
CA LEU A 573 -20.46 35.27 16.49
C LEU A 573 -21.32 36.11 17.44
N THR A 574 -21.85 37.19 16.91
CA THR A 574 -22.71 38.13 17.64
C THR A 574 -23.80 38.68 16.75
N GLY A 575 -24.96 38.97 17.34
CA GLY A 575 -26.08 39.55 16.62
C GLY A 575 -26.79 38.56 15.70
N PRO A 576 -27.50 39.06 14.68
CA PRO A 576 -28.29 38.22 13.79
C PRO A 576 -27.40 37.39 12.87
N TYR A 577 -27.76 36.11 12.74
CA TYR A 577 -27.21 35.18 11.76
C TYR A 577 -28.34 34.77 10.84
N LYS A 578 -28.18 35.02 9.54
CA LYS A 578 -29.19 34.68 8.53
C LYS A 578 -28.56 33.90 7.40
N THR A 579 -29.26 32.86 6.96
CA THR A 579 -28.94 32.14 5.73
C THR A 579 -30.12 32.22 4.79
N TYR A 580 -29.85 32.12 3.49
CA TYR A 580 -30.85 32.21 2.44
C TYR A 580 -30.84 30.95 1.58
N TYR A 581 -31.89 30.77 0.78
CA TYR A 581 -31.91 29.88 -0.37
C TYR A 581 -31.41 30.62 -1.63
N GLU A 582 -31.13 29.90 -2.72
CA GLU A 582 -30.71 30.52 -4.00
C GLU A 582 -31.78 31.43 -4.61
N ASN A 583 -33.05 31.23 -4.22
CA ASN A 583 -34.16 32.11 -4.57
C ASN A 583 -34.21 33.41 -3.73
N GLY A 584 -33.28 33.59 -2.79
CA GLY A 584 -33.15 34.76 -1.92
C GLY A 584 -34.08 34.79 -0.71
N LYS A 585 -34.93 33.78 -0.52
CA LYS A 585 -35.78 33.68 0.68
C LYS A 585 -34.95 33.20 1.88
N PRO A 586 -35.29 33.63 3.11
CA PRO A 586 -34.61 33.17 4.31
C PRO A 586 -34.77 31.65 4.44
N ARG A 587 -33.69 30.98 4.80
CA ARG A 587 -33.62 29.55 5.14
C ARG A 587 -33.54 29.35 6.65
N GLN A 588 -32.73 30.16 7.31
CA GLN A 588 -32.54 30.13 8.76
C GLN A 588 -32.33 31.56 9.26
N ILE A 589 -32.94 31.88 10.40
CA ILE A 589 -32.74 33.14 11.12
C ILE A 589 -32.55 32.81 12.59
N GLN A 590 -31.47 33.30 13.19
CA GLN A 590 -31.22 33.17 14.63
C GLN A 590 -30.35 34.32 15.14
N ASN A 591 -30.17 34.39 16.46
CA ASN A 591 -29.27 35.36 17.08
C ASN A 591 -28.18 34.65 17.88
N TYR A 592 -26.96 35.19 17.78
CA TYR A 592 -25.83 34.78 18.60
C TYR A 592 -25.50 35.84 19.64
N ASN A 593 -25.18 35.36 20.84
CA ASN A 593 -24.62 36.16 21.91
C ASN A 593 -23.35 35.49 22.42
N ASN A 594 -22.20 36.17 22.27
CA ASN A 594 -20.90 35.68 22.71
C ASN A 594 -20.59 34.27 22.19
N GLY A 595 -20.89 34.01 20.91
CA GLY A 595 -20.64 32.73 20.22
C GLY A 595 -21.68 31.64 20.46
N LYS A 596 -22.74 31.89 21.23
CA LYS A 596 -23.80 30.91 21.48
C LYS A 596 -25.13 31.38 20.91
N VAL A 597 -25.90 30.46 20.34
CA VAL A 597 -27.28 30.73 19.95
C VAL A 597 -28.07 31.08 21.21
N ASP A 598 -28.78 32.22 21.18
CA ASP A 598 -29.54 32.72 22.32
C ASP A 598 -30.85 33.33 21.84
N GLY A 599 -31.96 32.89 22.42
CA GLY A 599 -33.29 33.22 21.95
C GLY A 599 -33.77 32.32 20.82
N LYS A 600 -34.46 32.92 19.85
CA LYS A 600 -35.24 32.20 18.85
C LYS A 600 -34.41 31.84 17.62
N GLU A 601 -34.51 30.59 17.17
CA GLU A 601 -34.10 30.12 15.84
C GLU A 601 -35.35 29.76 15.03
N GLU A 602 -35.44 30.25 13.79
CA GLU A 602 -36.51 29.95 12.85
C GLU A 602 -35.95 29.36 11.56
N ASN A 603 -36.47 28.20 11.16
CA ASN A 603 -36.11 27.50 9.94
C ASN A 603 -37.29 27.51 8.96
N PHE A 604 -37.00 27.89 7.72
CA PHE A 604 -37.95 28.07 6.64
C PHE A 604 -37.62 27.13 5.50
N ASP A 605 -38.62 26.74 4.73
CA ASP A 605 -38.43 26.00 3.48
C ASP A 605 -38.20 26.95 2.29
N GLU A 606 -37.99 26.39 1.09
CA GLU A 606 -37.74 27.18 -0.12
C GLU A 606 -38.92 28.08 -0.53
N ASP A 607 -40.12 27.81 -0.02
CA ASP A 607 -41.28 28.68 -0.23
C ASP A 607 -41.26 29.91 0.70
N GLY A 608 -40.36 29.92 1.69
CA GLY A 608 -40.32 30.89 2.78
C GLY A 608 -41.31 30.57 3.90
N ILE A 609 -41.85 29.34 3.94
CA ILE A 609 -42.78 28.90 4.96
C ILE A 609 -41.97 28.32 6.12
N LYS A 610 -42.22 28.81 7.33
CA LYS A 610 -41.56 28.29 8.54
C LYS A 610 -42.03 26.87 8.81
N PHE A 611 -41.09 25.93 8.90
CA PHE A 611 -41.37 24.53 9.22
C PHE A 611 -40.75 24.05 10.52
N SER A 612 -39.83 24.83 11.12
CA SER A 612 -39.32 24.55 12.45
C SER A 612 -38.96 25.82 13.21
N GLU A 613 -39.13 25.79 14.52
CA GLU A 613 -38.78 26.85 15.46
C GLU A 613 -38.15 26.24 16.70
N SER A 614 -37.04 26.82 17.15
CA SER A 614 -36.33 26.40 18.36
C SER A 614 -36.10 27.59 19.28
N ILE A 615 -36.18 27.37 20.59
CA ILE A 615 -35.84 28.37 21.61
C ILE A 615 -34.60 27.91 22.35
N TYR A 616 -33.54 28.71 22.32
CA TYR A 616 -32.29 28.48 23.03
C TYR A 616 -32.13 29.46 24.20
N GLU A 617 -31.51 28.99 25.27
CA GLU A 617 -31.07 29.83 26.38
C GLU A 617 -29.58 29.56 26.62
N ASN A 618 -28.74 30.54 26.30
CA ASN A 618 -27.28 30.46 26.43
C ASN A 618 -26.71 29.18 25.77
N GLY A 619 -27.14 28.90 24.55
CA GLY A 619 -26.74 27.73 23.75
C GLY A 619 -27.47 26.42 24.07
N ARG A 620 -28.33 26.36 25.08
CA ARG A 620 -29.11 25.15 25.41
C ARG A 620 -30.50 25.19 24.81
N LEU A 621 -30.84 24.21 23.99
CA LEU A 621 -32.18 24.04 23.44
C LEU A 621 -33.20 23.90 24.59
N ARG A 622 -34.30 24.66 24.57
CA ARG A 622 -35.40 24.63 25.54
C ARG A 622 -36.65 24.05 24.93
N GLU A 623 -37.01 24.54 23.76
CA GLU A 623 -38.21 24.17 23.02
C GLU A 623 -37.85 23.94 21.56
N LEU A 624 -38.48 22.95 20.93
CA LEU A 624 -38.33 22.63 19.51
C LEU A 624 -39.71 22.28 18.96
N SER A 625 -40.21 23.10 18.05
CA SER A 625 -41.48 22.94 17.36
C SER A 625 -41.26 22.68 15.87
N PHE A 626 -42.11 21.84 15.30
CA PHE A 626 -42.19 21.60 13.85
C PHE A 626 -43.58 21.96 13.34
N PHE A 627 -43.67 22.50 12.12
CA PHE A 627 -44.91 22.94 11.50
C PHE A 627 -45.08 22.32 10.12
N ASP A 628 -46.32 22.06 9.71
CA ASP A 628 -46.64 21.67 8.36
C ASP A 628 -46.66 22.89 7.42
N LYS A 629 -46.79 22.66 6.11
CA LYS A 629 -46.90 23.73 5.09
C LYS A 629 -48.06 24.72 5.31
N LYS A 630 -49.03 24.42 6.20
CA LYS A 630 -50.14 25.31 6.56
C LYS A 630 -49.87 26.08 7.87
N GLY A 631 -48.74 25.84 8.52
CA GLY A 631 -48.36 26.43 9.80
C GLY A 631 -48.95 25.72 11.02
N ASN A 632 -49.57 24.54 10.87
CA ASN A 632 -50.04 23.76 12.01
C ASN A 632 -48.88 23.03 12.67
N ALA A 633 -48.86 23.00 14.00
CA ALA A 633 -47.85 22.24 14.74
C ALA A 633 -47.95 20.73 14.41
N VAL A 634 -46.86 20.16 13.89
CA VAL A 634 -46.68 18.72 13.65
C VAL A 634 -46.27 18.04 14.95
N ASN A 635 -45.30 18.62 15.66
CA ASN A 635 -44.84 18.14 16.95
C ASN A 635 -44.15 19.26 17.73
N ASN A 636 -44.08 19.13 19.05
CA ASN A 636 -43.36 20.05 19.94
C ASN A 636 -42.65 19.27 21.04
N PHE A 637 -41.40 19.62 21.29
CA PHE A 637 -40.55 19.02 22.31
C PHE A 637 -40.08 20.09 23.29
N THR A 638 -39.98 19.72 24.56
CA THR A 638 -39.31 20.51 25.59
C THR A 638 -38.16 19.69 26.16
N THR A 639 -37.02 20.33 26.39
CA THR A 639 -35.85 19.65 26.95
C THR A 639 -35.67 20.03 28.42
N ARG A 640 -35.12 19.10 29.22
CA ARG A 640 -34.73 19.41 30.60
C ARG A 640 -33.24 19.68 30.63
N ARG A 641 -32.87 20.96 30.82
CA ARG A 641 -31.47 21.43 30.83
C ARG A 641 -30.72 21.13 29.51
N GLY A 642 -31.39 21.14 28.36
CA GLY A 642 -30.79 20.86 27.06
C GLY A 642 -30.94 19.41 26.61
N ALA A 643 -31.30 18.47 27.50
CA ALA A 643 -31.34 17.04 27.20
C ALA A 643 -32.76 16.50 26.96
N GLY A 644 -32.90 15.54 26.04
CA GLY A 644 -34.17 14.86 25.74
C GLY A 644 -34.12 13.93 24.53
N ASN A 645 -35.15 13.09 24.38
CA ASN A 645 -35.41 12.35 23.14
C ASN A 645 -36.12 13.27 22.15
N LEU A 646 -35.55 13.45 20.98
CA LEU A 646 -36.07 14.34 19.94
C LEU A 646 -36.34 13.53 18.66
N THR A 647 -37.42 13.91 17.98
CA THR A 647 -37.75 13.42 16.63
C THR A 647 -37.80 14.62 15.70
N PHE A 648 -37.05 14.54 14.60
CA PHE A 648 -36.96 15.61 13.62
C PHE A 648 -37.88 15.33 12.43
N TYR A 649 -38.40 16.42 11.86
CA TYR A 649 -39.31 16.39 10.71
C TYR A 649 -38.83 17.37 9.65
N ASN A 650 -38.99 17.01 8.38
CA ASN A 650 -38.75 17.95 7.26
C ASN A 650 -39.95 18.89 7.05
N ALA A 651 -39.83 19.79 6.07
CA ALA A 651 -40.87 20.75 5.72
C ALA A 651 -42.21 20.13 5.26
N HIS A 652 -42.22 18.84 4.92
CA HIS A 652 -43.44 18.09 4.59
C HIS A 652 -44.08 17.41 5.80
N GLY A 653 -43.52 17.60 7.00
CA GLY A 653 -43.97 16.93 8.23
C GLY A 653 -43.65 15.44 8.26
N THR A 654 -42.70 14.98 7.45
CA THR A 654 -42.24 13.57 7.47
C THR A 654 -41.05 13.41 8.41
N LYS A 655 -41.05 12.32 9.17
CA LYS A 655 -40.01 11.98 10.14
C LYS A 655 -38.67 11.74 9.42
N THR A 656 -37.61 12.46 9.79
CA THR A 656 -36.27 12.32 9.21
C THR A 656 -35.36 11.45 10.07
N ASP A 657 -35.35 11.69 11.37
CA ASP A 657 -34.52 10.98 12.33
C ASP A 657 -35.03 11.15 13.76
N GLU A 658 -34.57 10.27 14.66
CA GLU A 658 -34.81 10.39 16.09
C GLU A 658 -33.64 9.85 16.92
N GLY A 659 -33.45 10.41 18.12
CA GLY A 659 -32.42 9.99 19.06
C GLY A 659 -32.45 10.80 20.36
N TYR A 660 -31.62 10.40 21.33
CA TYR A 660 -31.44 11.15 22.56
C TYR A 660 -30.33 12.20 22.40
N PHE A 661 -30.54 13.37 22.97
CA PHE A 661 -29.58 14.46 23.05
C PHE A 661 -29.25 14.77 24.51
N ASN A 662 -27.96 14.95 24.82
CA ASN A 662 -27.49 15.28 26.14
C ASN A 662 -27.64 16.80 26.44
N LYS A 663 -27.26 17.22 27.67
CA LYS A 663 -27.43 18.60 28.16
C LYS A 663 -26.64 19.65 27.38
N ASP A 664 -25.62 19.21 26.63
CA ASP A 664 -24.72 20.04 25.85
C ASP A 664 -25.13 20.06 24.36
N GLY A 665 -26.23 19.36 24.01
CA GLY A 665 -26.82 19.34 22.66
C GLY A 665 -26.26 18.25 21.75
N TYR A 666 -25.48 17.31 22.28
CA TYR A 666 -24.87 16.23 21.50
C TYR A 666 -25.72 14.95 21.51
N ARG A 667 -25.72 14.19 20.40
CA ARG A 667 -26.40 12.89 20.31
C ARG A 667 -25.74 11.86 21.25
N GLU A 668 -26.55 11.04 21.91
CA GLU A 668 -26.12 9.95 22.80
C GLU A 668 -26.96 8.69 22.55
N GLY A 669 -26.30 7.53 22.48
CA GLY A 669 -26.95 6.25 22.23
C GLY A 669 -27.43 6.08 20.78
N LYS A 670 -28.42 5.20 20.59
CA LYS A 670 -28.94 4.83 19.27
C LYS A 670 -29.75 5.99 18.65
N THR A 671 -29.37 6.38 17.44
CA THR A 671 -30.10 7.27 16.54
C THR A 671 -30.57 6.49 15.32
N THR A 672 -31.82 6.74 14.91
CA THR A 672 -32.44 6.09 13.74
C THR A 672 -32.80 7.14 12.71
N TYR A 673 -32.40 6.93 11.46
CA TYR A 673 -32.72 7.77 10.30
C TYR A 673 -33.71 7.04 9.40
N TYR A 674 -34.62 7.79 8.77
CA TYR A 674 -35.74 7.24 8.02
C TYR A 674 -35.73 7.68 6.55
N TYR A 675 -36.25 6.80 5.69
CA TYR A 675 -36.73 7.17 4.36
C TYR A 675 -38.03 7.98 4.44
N ALA A 676 -38.39 8.67 3.36
CA ALA A 676 -39.66 9.43 3.27
C ALA A 676 -40.92 8.57 3.50
N SER A 677 -40.86 7.24 3.25
CA SER A 677 -41.91 6.27 3.61
C SER A 677 -42.02 5.98 5.12
N GLY A 678 -41.05 6.40 5.92
CA GLY A 678 -40.93 6.04 7.34
C GLY A 678 -40.23 4.70 7.60
N LYS A 679 -39.74 4.00 6.56
CA LYS A 679 -38.85 2.84 6.74
C LYS A 679 -37.49 3.29 7.27
N VAL A 680 -36.83 2.44 8.05
CA VAL A 680 -35.49 2.71 8.57
C VAL A 680 -34.47 2.71 7.42
N ARG A 681 -33.67 3.77 7.34
CA ARG A 681 -32.56 3.95 6.39
C ARG A 681 -31.21 3.67 7.04
N THR A 682 -31.03 4.15 8.26
CA THR A 682 -29.75 4.03 8.97
C THR A 682 -30.00 3.91 10.46
N GLU A 683 -29.24 3.04 11.12
CA GLU A 683 -29.13 3.00 12.57
C GLU A 683 -27.67 3.25 12.93
N ALA A 684 -27.42 4.17 13.85
CA ALA A 684 -26.09 4.54 14.30
C ALA A 684 -26.09 4.80 15.79
N ASN A 685 -24.96 4.53 16.45
CA ASN A 685 -24.79 4.78 17.87
C ASN A 685 -23.84 5.96 18.07
N PHE A 686 -24.15 6.81 19.04
CA PHE A 686 -23.40 8.03 19.34
C PHE A 686 -22.98 8.07 20.80
N LYS A 687 -21.85 8.74 21.07
CA LYS A 687 -21.39 9.11 22.40
C LYS A 687 -20.79 10.52 22.33
N ASP A 688 -21.30 11.44 23.15
CA ASP A 688 -20.89 12.84 23.11
C ASP A 688 -20.94 13.47 21.70
N GLY A 689 -21.90 13.03 20.88
CA GLY A 689 -22.11 13.54 19.52
C GLY A 689 -21.27 12.87 18.43
N LEU A 690 -20.30 12.04 18.81
CA LEU A 690 -19.44 11.30 17.89
C LEU A 690 -20.00 9.89 17.69
N LEU A 691 -19.87 9.31 16.50
CA LEU A 691 -20.22 7.93 16.20
C LEU A 691 -19.38 6.97 17.05
N GLN A 692 -20.05 6.00 17.67
CA GLN A 692 -19.45 5.02 18.57
C GLN A 692 -20.19 3.67 18.47
N GLY A 693 -19.51 2.61 18.04
CA GLY A 693 -20.08 1.28 17.84
C GLY A 693 -20.63 1.07 16.42
N GLU A 694 -21.52 0.09 16.25
CA GLU A 694 -22.00 -0.31 14.92
C GLU A 694 -22.91 0.76 14.28
N ARG A 695 -22.64 1.07 13.01
CA ARG A 695 -23.57 1.71 12.06
C ARG A 695 -24.06 0.66 11.08
N THR A 696 -25.37 0.61 10.87
CA THR A 696 -26.00 -0.22 9.82
C THR A 696 -26.79 0.67 8.87
N ILE A 697 -26.57 0.50 7.56
CA ILE A 697 -27.34 1.14 6.49
C ILE A 697 -28.21 0.08 5.81
N TYR A 698 -29.44 0.44 5.50
CA TYR A 698 -30.43 -0.44 4.87
C TYR A 698 -30.80 0.07 3.48
N TYR A 699 -31.22 -0.83 2.60
CA TYR A 699 -31.93 -0.53 1.36
C TYR A 699 -33.40 -0.18 1.65
N THR A 700 -34.10 0.40 0.66
CA THR A 700 -35.55 0.72 0.74
C THR A 700 -36.45 -0.51 0.96
N ASN A 701 -35.92 -1.72 0.70
CA ASN A 701 -36.56 -3.00 0.98
C ASN A 701 -36.29 -3.55 2.39
N GLY A 702 -35.51 -2.85 3.21
CA GLY A 702 -35.16 -3.23 4.58
C GLY A 702 -34.01 -4.23 4.72
N LYS A 703 -33.39 -4.69 3.62
CA LYS A 703 -32.15 -5.48 3.68
C LYS A 703 -30.96 -4.58 4.02
N VAL A 704 -29.98 -5.13 4.71
CA VAL A 704 -28.72 -4.43 5.00
C VAL A 704 -27.95 -4.17 3.72
N SER A 705 -27.48 -2.93 3.53
CA SER A 705 -26.57 -2.52 2.47
C SER A 705 -25.13 -2.41 2.97
N GLU A 706 -24.92 -1.92 4.19
CA GLU A 706 -23.59 -1.74 4.76
C GLU A 706 -23.58 -1.87 6.28
N LYS A 707 -22.47 -2.39 6.84
CA LYS A 707 -22.14 -2.39 8.26
C LYS A 707 -20.68 -2.03 8.51
N ILE A 708 -20.44 -1.23 9.55
CA ILE A 708 -19.10 -0.89 10.06
C ILE A 708 -19.19 -0.40 11.51
N ASN A 709 -18.11 -0.56 12.29
CA ASN A 709 -18.00 0.03 13.62
C ASN A 709 -17.25 1.37 13.60
N PHE A 710 -17.56 2.22 14.57
CA PHE A 710 -16.90 3.50 14.78
C PHE A 710 -16.34 3.62 16.20
N GLU A 711 -15.24 4.36 16.33
CA GLU A 711 -14.71 4.85 17.59
C GLU A 711 -14.37 6.34 17.45
N ASN A 712 -15.11 7.19 18.15
CA ASN A 712 -14.97 8.65 18.07
C ASN A 712 -14.96 9.17 16.62
N ASP A 713 -16.02 8.87 15.85
CA ASP A 713 -16.18 9.20 14.41
C ASP A 713 -15.25 8.48 13.43
N ASN A 714 -14.25 7.75 13.90
CA ASN A 714 -13.34 7.02 13.02
C ASN A 714 -13.82 5.59 12.79
N GLU A 715 -13.80 5.13 11.54
CA GLU A 715 -14.06 3.74 11.17
C GLU A 715 -13.08 2.78 11.87
N GLN A 716 -13.61 1.68 12.41
CA GLN A 716 -12.85 0.64 13.08
C GLN A 716 -13.32 -0.76 12.67
N GLY A 717 -12.36 -1.65 12.42
CA GLY A 717 -12.62 -3.04 12.12
C GLY A 717 -13.15 -3.26 10.71
N ILE A 718 -14.04 -4.24 10.56
CA ILE A 718 -14.44 -4.76 9.25
C ILE A 718 -15.60 -3.96 8.67
N LEU A 719 -15.38 -3.36 7.50
CA LEU A 719 -16.42 -2.86 6.62
C LEU A 719 -17.05 -4.04 5.85
N LYS A 720 -18.38 -4.16 5.86
CA LYS A 720 -19.13 -5.15 5.08
C LYS A 720 -20.21 -4.46 4.26
N GLY A 721 -20.06 -4.53 2.93
CA GLY A 721 -21.07 -4.08 1.97
C GLY A 721 -21.80 -5.26 1.33
N PHE A 722 -23.09 -5.11 1.09
CA PHE A 722 -23.97 -6.08 0.45
C PHE A 722 -24.70 -5.46 -0.72
N HIS A 723 -24.91 -6.25 -1.77
CA HIS A 723 -25.79 -5.91 -2.88
C HIS A 723 -27.26 -6.03 -2.44
N ILE A 724 -28.17 -5.40 -3.18
CA ILE A 724 -29.63 -5.45 -2.89
C ILE A 724 -30.21 -6.88 -2.91
N ASN A 725 -29.57 -7.81 -3.62
CA ASN A 725 -29.94 -9.23 -3.60
C ASN A 725 -29.46 -9.96 -2.33
N GLY A 726 -28.56 -9.38 -1.54
CA GLY A 726 -27.99 -9.91 -0.30
C GLY A 726 -26.57 -10.49 -0.44
N ASN A 727 -26.03 -10.58 -1.66
CA ASN A 727 -24.67 -11.06 -1.88
C ASN A 727 -23.63 -10.03 -1.40
N LYS A 728 -22.43 -10.48 -1.03
CA LYS A 728 -21.31 -9.59 -0.69
C LYS A 728 -21.04 -8.64 -1.87
N ARG A 729 -20.86 -7.35 -1.58
CA ARG A 729 -20.50 -6.30 -2.54
C ARG A 729 -19.07 -5.82 -2.34
N TYR A 730 -18.67 -5.62 -1.08
CA TYR A 730 -17.28 -5.39 -0.72
C TYR A 730 -17.02 -5.78 0.74
N ASN A 731 -15.76 -6.03 1.05
CA ASN A 731 -15.25 -6.06 2.41
C ASN A 731 -13.90 -5.35 2.48
N GLY A 732 -13.55 -4.85 3.66
CA GLY A 732 -12.27 -4.20 3.90
C GLY A 732 -12.07 -3.96 5.39
N TYR A 733 -10.85 -3.64 5.78
CA TYR A 733 -10.51 -3.35 7.18
C TYR A 733 -10.12 -1.88 7.35
N TYR A 734 -10.58 -1.29 8.44
CA TYR A 734 -10.25 0.06 8.86
C TYR A 734 -9.62 0.04 10.26
N ASN A 735 -8.64 0.90 10.46
CA ASN A 735 -8.02 1.17 11.74
C ASN A 735 -7.87 2.67 11.92
N GLY A 736 -8.59 3.27 12.87
CA GLY A 736 -8.53 4.71 13.11
C GLY A 736 -8.94 5.54 11.91
N GLY A 737 -9.97 5.11 11.17
CA GLY A 737 -10.43 5.79 9.94
C GLY A 737 -9.57 5.50 8.72
N SER A 738 -8.42 4.84 8.87
CA SER A 738 -7.53 4.52 7.76
C SER A 738 -7.82 3.15 7.18
N LYS A 739 -7.87 3.04 5.85
CA LYS A 739 -7.95 1.76 5.14
C LYS A 739 -6.65 1.00 5.34
N GLU A 740 -6.81 -0.26 5.72
CA GLU A 740 -5.72 -1.19 6.01
C GLU A 740 -5.99 -2.55 5.36
N ALA A 741 -4.92 -3.29 5.09
CA ALA A 741 -4.95 -4.64 4.55
C ALA A 741 -5.76 -4.77 3.24
N GLU A 742 -6.33 -5.95 2.99
CA GLU A 742 -7.00 -6.29 1.74
C GLU A 742 -8.47 -5.79 1.72
N HIS A 743 -8.83 -5.08 0.66
CA HIS A 743 -10.18 -4.61 0.35
C HIS A 743 -10.65 -5.25 -0.95
N ILE A 744 -11.69 -6.08 -0.90
CA ILE A 744 -12.17 -6.85 -2.05
C ILE A 744 -13.55 -6.38 -2.44
N THR A 745 -13.79 -6.22 -3.74
CA THR A 745 -15.11 -5.94 -4.32
C THR A 745 -15.61 -7.15 -5.09
N TYR A 746 -16.94 -7.32 -5.11
CA TYR A 746 -17.62 -8.47 -5.70
C TYR A 746 -18.76 -8.00 -6.59
N ASN A 747 -19.02 -8.73 -7.67
CA ASN A 747 -20.18 -8.50 -8.54
C ASN A 747 -21.49 -8.99 -7.88
N LEU A 748 -22.64 -8.76 -8.54
CA LEU A 748 -23.96 -9.18 -8.04
C LEU A 748 -24.07 -10.69 -7.75
N PHE A 749 -23.17 -11.51 -8.30
CA PHE A 749 -23.15 -12.96 -8.14
C PHE A 749 -22.13 -13.44 -7.09
N GLY A 750 -21.47 -12.52 -6.37
CA GLY A 750 -20.48 -12.84 -5.33
C GLY A 750 -19.11 -13.25 -5.88
N THR A 751 -18.84 -12.98 -7.16
CA THR A 751 -17.52 -13.22 -7.77
C THR A 751 -16.63 -12.00 -7.57
N PRO A 752 -15.35 -12.15 -7.14
CA PRO A 752 -14.42 -11.03 -7.00
C PRO A 752 -14.26 -10.26 -8.32
N VAL A 753 -14.20 -8.93 -8.23
CA VAL A 753 -13.96 -8.01 -9.36
C VAL A 753 -12.62 -7.31 -9.20
N SER A 754 -12.26 -6.95 -7.97
CA SER A 754 -10.94 -6.42 -7.65
C SER A 754 -10.55 -6.69 -6.20
N SER A 755 -9.26 -6.78 -5.94
CA SER A 755 -8.66 -6.81 -4.59
C SER A 755 -7.56 -5.74 -4.52
N PHE A 756 -7.68 -4.82 -3.56
CA PHE A 756 -6.72 -3.75 -3.29
C PHE A 756 -6.06 -4.00 -1.94
N TYR A 757 -4.76 -3.73 -1.82
CA TYR A 757 -4.11 -3.69 -0.51
C TYR A 757 -3.79 -2.27 -0.13
N TYR A 758 -4.20 -1.87 1.07
CA TYR A 758 -3.96 -0.56 1.64
C TYR A 758 -3.05 -0.65 2.86
N LEU A 759 -2.23 0.38 3.03
CA LEU A 759 -1.46 0.67 4.25
C LEU A 759 -1.60 2.18 4.50
N ASP A 760 -2.18 2.57 5.63
CA ASP A 760 -2.45 3.96 6.00
C ASP A 760 -3.19 4.75 4.89
N ASN A 761 -4.24 4.16 4.30
CA ASN A 761 -5.02 4.66 3.14
C ASN A 761 -4.34 4.62 1.77
N ASP A 762 -3.03 4.41 1.70
CA ASP A 762 -2.31 4.35 0.43
C ASP A 762 -2.30 2.93 -0.14
N GLN A 763 -2.50 2.79 -1.44
CA GLN A 763 -2.31 1.49 -2.10
C GLN A 763 -0.85 1.06 -1.97
N ASN A 764 -0.61 -0.13 -1.44
CA ASN A 764 0.73 -0.62 -1.19
C ASN A 764 0.80 -2.13 -1.37
N GLY A 765 1.61 -2.62 -2.32
CA GLY A 765 1.58 -4.01 -2.77
C GLY A 765 0.74 -4.21 -4.03
N TYR A 766 0.38 -5.46 -4.31
CA TYR A 766 -0.35 -5.83 -5.51
C TYR A 766 -1.86 -5.60 -5.37
N THR A 767 -2.40 -4.80 -6.28
CA THR A 767 -3.81 -4.77 -6.64
C THR A 767 -4.08 -5.81 -7.73
N VAL A 768 -5.20 -6.53 -7.64
CA VAL A 768 -5.61 -7.58 -8.59
C VAL A 768 -6.97 -7.23 -9.15
N TYR A 769 -7.11 -7.27 -10.47
CA TYR A 769 -8.37 -7.11 -11.17
C TYR A 769 -8.79 -8.44 -11.79
N TYR A 770 -10.09 -8.73 -11.71
CA TYR A 770 -10.66 -9.99 -12.17
C TYR A 770 -11.70 -9.71 -13.26
N SER A 771 -11.70 -10.55 -14.28
CA SER A 771 -12.84 -10.65 -15.21
C SER A 771 -14.08 -11.18 -14.47
N ALA A 772 -15.28 -10.97 -15.01
CA ALA A 772 -16.55 -11.31 -14.33
C ALA A 772 -16.74 -12.80 -13.99
N ASN A 773 -15.90 -13.70 -14.50
CA ASN A 773 -15.86 -15.11 -14.08
C ASN A 773 -14.87 -15.41 -12.93
N GLY A 774 -14.21 -14.39 -12.37
CA GLY A 774 -13.26 -14.52 -11.27
C GLY A 774 -11.83 -14.89 -11.68
N LYS A 775 -11.51 -14.93 -12.97
CA LYS A 775 -10.13 -15.09 -13.45
C LYS A 775 -9.42 -13.74 -13.44
N LYS A 776 -8.15 -13.73 -13.03
CA LYS A 776 -7.27 -12.55 -13.07
C LYS A 776 -7.18 -12.01 -14.49
N ASP A 777 -7.38 -10.70 -14.63
CA ASP A 777 -7.23 -9.95 -15.87
C ASP A 777 -5.89 -9.21 -15.88
N TYR A 778 -5.64 -8.38 -14.86
CA TYR A 778 -4.33 -7.76 -14.65
C TYR A 778 -4.04 -7.52 -13.16
N GLU A 779 -2.76 -7.35 -12.85
CA GLU A 779 -2.24 -7.01 -11.53
C GLU A 779 -1.37 -5.75 -11.62
N GLU A 780 -1.42 -4.93 -10.60
CA GLU A 780 -0.64 -3.69 -10.51
C GLU A 780 0.06 -3.63 -9.15
N LEU A 781 1.37 -3.38 -9.14
CA LEU A 781 2.14 -3.18 -7.92
C LEU A 781 2.21 -1.69 -7.59
N TYR A 782 1.74 -1.32 -6.41
CA TYR A 782 1.84 0.02 -5.87
C TYR A 782 2.85 0.08 -4.72
N LYS A 783 3.53 1.22 -4.54
CA LYS A 783 4.33 1.53 -3.35
C LYS A 783 3.95 2.93 -2.90
N ASN A 784 3.40 3.07 -1.68
CA ASN A 784 2.93 4.34 -1.12
C ASN A 784 2.01 5.10 -2.10
N GLY A 785 1.02 4.42 -2.67
CA GLY A 785 0.07 4.97 -3.64
C GLY A 785 0.58 5.06 -5.08
N TRP A 786 1.85 4.77 -5.36
CA TRP A 786 2.44 4.98 -6.68
C TRP A 786 2.64 3.69 -7.48
N LEU A 787 2.11 3.66 -8.71
CA LEU A 787 2.25 2.53 -9.63
C LEU A 787 3.73 2.28 -9.97
N CYS A 788 4.20 1.08 -9.66
CA CYS A 788 5.56 0.63 -9.90
C CYS A 788 5.63 -0.45 -11.00
N LYS A 789 4.55 -1.23 -11.18
CA LYS A 789 4.50 -2.31 -12.16
C LYS A 789 3.07 -2.64 -12.57
N ALA A 790 2.87 -3.07 -13.81
CA ALA A 790 1.61 -3.61 -14.32
C ALA A 790 1.85 -4.94 -15.05
N ILE A 791 0.99 -5.93 -14.84
CA ILE A 791 1.06 -7.27 -15.42
C ILE A 791 -0.32 -7.68 -15.93
N GLN A 792 -0.43 -8.04 -17.20
CA GLN A 792 -1.67 -8.50 -17.82
C GLN A 792 -1.64 -10.01 -18.07
N TYR A 793 -2.78 -10.69 -17.89
CA TYR A 793 -2.94 -12.12 -18.06
C TYR A 793 -3.89 -12.47 -19.21
N ASP A 794 -3.70 -13.64 -19.81
CA ASP A 794 -4.68 -14.27 -20.70
C ASP A 794 -5.73 -15.08 -19.92
N THR A 795 -6.71 -15.62 -20.66
CA THR A 795 -7.78 -16.45 -20.07
C THR A 795 -7.30 -17.78 -19.45
N MET A 796 -6.04 -18.17 -19.66
CA MET A 796 -5.37 -19.34 -19.08
C MET A 796 -4.47 -18.97 -17.89
N GLY A 797 -4.29 -17.68 -17.60
CA GLY A 797 -3.42 -17.18 -16.53
C GLY A 797 -1.96 -16.97 -16.94
N ASN A 798 -1.63 -17.01 -18.24
CA ASN A 798 -0.28 -16.69 -18.71
C ASN A 798 -0.12 -15.17 -18.88
N ILE A 799 1.10 -14.66 -18.69
CA ILE A 799 1.41 -13.23 -18.85
C ILE A 799 1.37 -12.85 -20.34
N LEU A 800 0.53 -11.87 -20.70
CA LEU A 800 0.43 -11.27 -22.04
C LEU A 800 1.32 -10.04 -22.21
N ALA A 801 1.40 -9.22 -21.18
CA ALA A 801 2.16 -7.98 -21.14
C ALA A 801 2.59 -7.67 -19.71
N GLU A 802 3.74 -7.01 -19.58
CA GLU A 802 4.30 -6.59 -18.30
C GLU A 802 5.04 -5.27 -18.54
N THR A 803 4.95 -4.34 -17.61
CA THR A 803 5.61 -3.03 -17.69
C THR A 803 6.06 -2.61 -16.30
N ASP A 804 7.34 -2.30 -16.14
CA ASP A 804 7.89 -1.66 -14.95
C ASP A 804 7.95 -0.14 -15.15
N PHE A 805 7.74 0.61 -14.06
CA PHE A 805 7.75 2.08 -14.06
C PHE A 805 8.91 2.61 -13.20
N PRO A 806 10.18 2.47 -13.64
CA PRO A 806 11.32 2.96 -12.88
C PRO A 806 11.18 4.46 -12.61
N LYS A 807 11.21 4.84 -11.33
CA LYS A 807 10.96 6.22 -10.87
C LYS A 807 9.65 6.81 -11.40
N GLY A 808 8.63 5.97 -11.60
CA GLY A 808 7.32 6.40 -12.10
C GLY A 808 7.29 6.76 -13.58
N ASN A 809 8.28 6.33 -14.36
CA ASN A 809 8.37 6.60 -15.79
C ASN A 809 8.29 5.30 -16.59
N GLY A 810 7.40 5.23 -17.57
CA GLY A 810 7.24 4.07 -18.45
C GLY A 810 6.07 4.24 -19.40
N ASP A 811 5.97 3.39 -20.41
CA ASP A 811 4.83 3.38 -21.33
C ASP A 811 4.05 2.08 -21.11
N LEU A 812 2.88 2.20 -20.48
CA LEU A 812 1.96 1.10 -20.24
C LEU A 812 1.44 0.57 -21.58
N VAL A 813 1.59 -0.73 -21.81
CA VAL A 813 1.03 -1.42 -22.99
C VAL A 813 0.31 -2.69 -22.56
N TYR A 814 -1.00 -2.73 -22.74
CA TYR A 814 -1.78 -3.97 -22.69
C TYR A 814 -2.06 -4.47 -24.11
N LYS A 815 -2.24 -5.78 -24.25
CA LYS A 815 -2.44 -6.48 -25.52
C LYS A 815 -3.76 -7.22 -25.56
N HIS A 816 -4.32 -7.32 -26.75
CA HIS A 816 -5.36 -8.29 -27.08
C HIS A 816 -4.78 -9.70 -27.08
N TYR A 817 -5.64 -10.72 -26.98
CA TYR A 817 -5.22 -12.13 -27.02
C TYR A 817 -4.53 -12.56 -28.31
N ASN A 818 -4.67 -11.77 -29.39
CA ASN A 818 -3.94 -11.98 -30.65
C ASN A 818 -2.57 -11.25 -30.70
N GLY A 819 -2.14 -10.64 -29.60
CA GLY A 819 -0.86 -9.94 -29.46
C GLY A 819 -0.83 -8.49 -29.94
N LYS A 820 -1.90 -7.98 -30.58
CA LYS A 820 -2.00 -6.56 -30.97
C LYS A 820 -2.22 -5.67 -29.74
N VAL A 821 -1.82 -4.40 -29.82
CA VAL A 821 -2.01 -3.43 -28.74
C VAL A 821 -3.50 -3.26 -28.44
N TYR A 822 -3.86 -3.39 -27.17
CA TYR A 822 -5.19 -3.10 -26.64
C TYR A 822 -5.23 -1.70 -26.04
N ILE A 823 -4.32 -1.39 -25.12
CA ILE A 823 -4.22 -0.08 -24.46
C ILE A 823 -2.77 0.39 -24.53
N LYS A 824 -2.57 1.68 -24.76
CA LYS A 824 -1.28 2.36 -24.66
C LYS A 824 -1.44 3.67 -23.89
N SER A 825 -0.55 3.91 -22.92
CA SER A 825 -0.52 5.15 -22.16
C SER A 825 0.88 5.44 -21.62
N ALA A 826 1.27 6.70 -21.49
CA ALA A 826 2.57 7.08 -20.92
C ALA A 826 2.42 7.51 -19.47
N TYR A 827 3.26 6.98 -18.59
CA TYR A 827 3.42 7.42 -17.21
C TYR A 827 4.69 8.24 -17.06
N ARG A 828 4.60 9.43 -16.46
CA ARG A 828 5.73 10.30 -16.14
C ARG A 828 5.54 10.83 -14.73
N ASN A 829 6.59 10.78 -13.91
CA ASN A 829 6.52 11.15 -12.49
C ASN A 829 5.35 10.47 -11.75
N TYR A 830 5.16 9.17 -12.02
CA TYR A 830 4.11 8.32 -11.46
C TYR A 830 2.67 8.71 -11.83
N MET A 831 2.48 9.57 -12.82
CA MET A 831 1.16 10.01 -13.28
C MET A 831 0.99 9.76 -14.78
N VAL A 832 -0.24 9.50 -15.22
CA VAL A 832 -0.55 9.40 -16.65
C VAL A 832 -0.34 10.76 -17.31
N GLN A 833 0.40 10.78 -18.42
CA GLN A 833 0.77 11.98 -19.16
C GLN A 833 0.62 11.77 -20.66
N GLY A 834 -0.01 12.72 -21.35
CA GLY A 834 -0.20 12.65 -22.80
C GLY A 834 -1.38 11.78 -23.18
N ASN A 835 -1.27 11.03 -24.28
CA ASN A 835 -2.41 10.31 -24.83
C ASN A 835 -2.58 8.93 -24.16
N TYR A 836 -3.81 8.64 -23.77
CA TYR A 836 -4.34 7.30 -23.51
C TYR A 836 -5.10 6.85 -24.76
N GLU A 837 -4.66 5.74 -25.34
CA GLU A 837 -5.21 5.19 -26.57
C GLU A 837 -5.63 3.74 -26.33
N ALA A 838 -6.87 3.40 -26.69
CA ALA A 838 -7.33 2.02 -26.74
C ALA A 838 -7.73 1.64 -28.17
N PHE A 839 -7.54 0.37 -28.52
CA PHE A 839 -7.76 -0.17 -29.86
C PHE A 839 -8.64 -1.41 -29.80
N PHE A 840 -9.38 -1.69 -30.87
CA PHE A 840 -10.04 -2.97 -31.09
C PHE A 840 -9.03 -4.07 -31.42
N PHE A 841 -9.44 -5.34 -31.35
CA PHE A 841 -8.58 -6.50 -31.61
C PHE A 841 -7.95 -6.49 -33.00
N ASP A 842 -8.49 -5.75 -33.98
CA ASP A 842 -7.89 -5.60 -35.31
C ASP A 842 -6.88 -4.44 -35.42
N GLY A 843 -6.75 -3.62 -34.39
CA GLY A 843 -5.86 -2.45 -34.32
C GLY A 843 -6.54 -1.13 -34.66
N THR A 844 -7.84 -1.12 -34.95
CA THR A 844 -8.59 0.13 -35.22
C THR A 844 -8.86 0.90 -33.91
N PRO A 845 -8.96 2.24 -33.94
CA PRO A 845 -9.19 3.04 -32.73
C PRO A 845 -10.50 2.69 -32.02
N ASN A 846 -10.44 2.56 -30.69
CA ASN A 846 -11.58 2.36 -29.81
C ASN A 846 -11.80 3.58 -28.89
N THR A 847 -10.75 4.06 -28.24
CA THR A 847 -10.81 5.19 -27.29
C THR A 847 -9.58 6.06 -27.44
N PHE A 848 -9.77 7.37 -27.33
CA PHE A 848 -8.72 8.38 -27.29
C PHE A 848 -9.04 9.38 -26.19
N ILE A 849 -8.14 9.54 -25.22
CA ILE A 849 -8.26 10.50 -24.12
C ILE A 849 -6.88 11.15 -23.92
N HIS A 850 -6.83 12.47 -23.71
CA HIS A 850 -5.59 13.14 -23.31
C HIS A 850 -5.54 13.32 -21.78
N TYR A 851 -4.35 13.20 -21.21
CA TYR A 851 -4.09 13.33 -19.79
C TYR A 851 -3.00 14.37 -19.53
N LYS A 852 -3.20 15.16 -18.48
CA LYS A 852 -2.24 16.14 -17.97
C LYS A 852 -2.10 15.95 -16.47
N ASN A 853 -0.90 15.55 -16.03
CA ASN A 853 -0.54 15.28 -14.65
C ASN A 853 -1.52 14.34 -13.94
N GLY A 854 -1.92 13.26 -14.63
CA GLY A 854 -2.85 12.26 -14.09
C GLY A 854 -4.34 12.58 -14.30
N TYR A 855 -4.69 13.81 -14.67
CA TYR A 855 -6.08 14.20 -14.91
C TYR A 855 -6.45 14.11 -16.38
N ARG A 856 -7.68 13.65 -16.68
CA ARG A 856 -8.22 13.73 -18.04
C ARG A 856 -8.33 15.19 -18.44
N ASP A 857 -7.87 15.51 -19.63
CA ASP A 857 -7.83 16.89 -20.11
C ASP A 857 -8.10 16.93 -21.62
N SER A 858 -8.60 18.07 -22.11
CA SER A 858 -8.82 18.32 -23.53
C SER A 858 -9.84 17.36 -24.15
N LEU A 859 -9.57 16.76 -25.31
CA LEU A 859 -10.56 16.03 -26.11
C LEU A 859 -10.60 14.54 -25.73
N SER A 860 -11.82 14.02 -25.55
CA SER A 860 -12.11 12.60 -25.40
C SER A 860 -13.00 12.11 -26.54
N LYS A 861 -12.65 10.97 -27.14
CA LYS A 861 -13.43 10.32 -28.20
C LYS A 861 -13.47 8.81 -28.00
N THR A 862 -14.63 8.21 -28.22
CA THR A 862 -14.79 6.75 -28.31
C THR A 862 -15.45 6.37 -29.62
N TYR A 863 -15.23 5.14 -30.06
CA TYR A 863 -15.67 4.63 -31.36
C TYR A 863 -16.39 3.30 -31.23
N PHE A 864 -17.36 3.05 -32.10
CA PHE A 864 -17.90 1.72 -32.36
C PHE A 864 -16.94 0.93 -33.25
N TYR A 865 -17.00 -0.40 -33.16
CA TYR A 865 -16.32 -1.27 -34.12
C TYR A 865 -16.80 -0.93 -35.54
N GLY A 866 -15.86 -0.59 -36.43
CA GLY A 866 -16.14 -0.01 -37.76
C GLY A 866 -15.93 1.51 -37.87
N GLY A 867 -15.49 2.18 -36.80
CA GLY A 867 -14.92 3.55 -36.86
C GLY A 867 -15.90 4.71 -36.72
N LYS A 868 -17.21 4.45 -36.55
CA LYS A 868 -18.18 5.51 -36.22
C LYS A 868 -17.98 6.00 -34.80
N VAL A 869 -18.06 7.32 -34.58
CA VAL A 869 -17.98 7.90 -33.23
C VAL A 869 -19.12 7.37 -32.37
N ARG A 870 -18.80 6.96 -31.15
CA ARG A 870 -19.73 6.51 -30.11
C ARG A 870 -19.99 7.63 -29.10
N SER A 871 -18.94 8.32 -28.68
CA SER A 871 -19.06 9.53 -27.86
C SER A 871 -17.91 10.50 -28.10
N GLU A 872 -18.18 11.78 -27.91
CA GLU A 872 -17.14 12.81 -27.90
C GLU A 872 -17.49 13.95 -26.93
N GLY A 873 -16.47 14.52 -26.31
CA GLY A 873 -16.61 15.62 -25.37
C GLY A 873 -15.26 16.10 -24.88
N ARG A 874 -15.28 17.07 -23.95
CA ARG A 874 -14.07 17.66 -23.40
C ARG A 874 -13.97 17.50 -21.90
N TYR A 875 -12.76 17.24 -21.44
CA TYR A 875 -12.38 17.32 -20.04
C TYR A 875 -11.54 18.57 -19.79
N ASN A 876 -11.63 19.08 -18.57
CA ASN A 876 -10.67 20.04 -18.02
C ASN A 876 -10.33 19.54 -16.62
N MET A 877 -9.08 19.14 -16.40
CA MET A 877 -8.62 18.71 -15.07
C MET A 877 -9.45 17.60 -14.41
N GLY A 878 -9.93 16.63 -15.20
CA GLY A 878 -10.74 15.50 -14.75
C GLY A 878 -12.24 15.68 -14.93
N ASP A 879 -12.72 16.93 -14.96
CA ASP A 879 -14.13 17.26 -15.02
C ASP A 879 -14.61 17.37 -16.46
N LYS A 880 -15.80 16.82 -16.74
CA LYS A 880 -16.48 17.03 -18.02
C LYS A 880 -16.83 18.52 -18.15
N THR A 881 -16.67 19.08 -19.35
CA THR A 881 -17.00 20.48 -19.63
C THR A 881 -17.78 20.62 -20.93
N ALA A 882 -18.70 21.59 -20.97
CA ALA A 882 -19.52 21.92 -22.12
C ALA A 882 -20.39 20.73 -22.61
N GLU A 883 -20.63 20.63 -23.92
CA GLU A 883 -21.44 19.58 -24.52
C GLU A 883 -20.66 18.26 -24.64
N TRP A 884 -21.31 17.17 -24.22
CA TRP A 884 -20.90 15.79 -24.45
C TRP A 884 -21.93 15.09 -25.33
N LYS A 885 -21.49 14.53 -26.46
CA LYS A 885 -22.37 13.94 -27.48
C LYS A 885 -22.22 12.44 -27.52
N TYR A 886 -23.34 11.74 -27.57
CA TYR A 886 -23.39 10.28 -27.63
C TYR A 886 -24.21 9.85 -28.84
N TYR A 887 -23.78 8.78 -29.50
CA TYR A 887 -24.35 8.34 -30.78
C TYR A 887 -24.73 6.87 -30.72
N TYR A 888 -25.71 6.50 -31.53
CA TYR A 888 -26.01 5.11 -31.85
C TYR A 888 -25.01 4.52 -32.85
N SER A 889 -24.91 3.19 -32.92
CA SER A 889 -24.04 2.51 -33.90
C SER A 889 -24.42 2.78 -35.36
N ASN A 890 -25.64 3.25 -35.62
CA ASN A 890 -26.07 3.73 -36.93
C ASN A 890 -25.53 5.14 -37.28
N GLY A 891 -25.00 5.88 -36.30
CA GLY A 891 -24.44 7.24 -36.44
C GLY A 891 -25.42 8.38 -36.11
N LYS A 892 -26.68 8.07 -35.77
CA LYS A 892 -27.63 9.08 -35.29
C LYS A 892 -27.30 9.47 -33.86
N LEU A 893 -27.58 10.73 -33.52
CA LEU A 893 -27.43 11.26 -32.17
C LEU A 893 -28.34 10.48 -31.21
N ASN A 894 -27.78 10.05 -30.09
CA ASN A 894 -28.50 9.45 -28.98
C ASN A 894 -28.89 10.52 -27.97
N TYR A 895 -27.92 11.27 -27.43
CA TYR A 895 -28.19 12.39 -26.52
C TYR A 895 -26.99 13.35 -26.39
N ILE A 896 -27.25 14.51 -25.77
CA ILE A 896 -26.24 15.52 -25.46
C ILE A 896 -26.34 15.89 -23.97
N GLU A 897 -25.30 15.61 -23.20
CA GLU A 897 -25.15 16.12 -21.83
C GLU A 897 -24.48 17.50 -21.87
N ASN A 898 -24.80 18.36 -20.91
CA ASN A 898 -24.19 19.68 -20.76
C ASN A 898 -23.60 19.81 -19.36
N TYR A 899 -22.35 20.26 -19.27
CA TYR A 899 -21.65 20.39 -18.00
C TYR A 899 -21.12 21.81 -17.75
N ILE A 900 -21.36 22.31 -16.54
CA ILE A 900 -20.75 23.51 -15.97
C ILE A 900 -20.02 23.11 -14.69
N ASP A 901 -18.73 23.42 -14.60
CA ASP A 901 -17.87 23.10 -13.44
C ASP A 901 -17.94 21.61 -13.00
N GLY A 902 -18.10 20.69 -13.95
CA GLY A 902 -18.16 19.24 -13.70
C GLY A 902 -19.54 18.68 -13.38
N GLU A 903 -20.54 19.54 -13.15
CA GLU A 903 -21.91 19.15 -12.83
C GLU A 903 -22.82 19.27 -14.07
N GLU A 904 -23.80 18.36 -14.18
CA GLU A 904 -24.81 18.42 -15.26
C GLU A 904 -25.71 19.64 -15.09
N GLU A 905 -25.90 20.40 -16.17
CA GLU A 905 -26.65 21.66 -16.14
C GLU A 905 -27.50 21.82 -17.41
N GLY A 906 -28.76 22.20 -17.23
CA GLY A 906 -29.69 22.49 -18.31
C GLY A 906 -30.42 21.27 -18.84
N THR A 907 -30.90 21.35 -20.08
CA THR A 907 -31.78 20.34 -20.67
C THR A 907 -31.03 19.33 -21.52
N GLU A 908 -31.16 18.05 -21.19
CA GLU A 908 -30.73 16.90 -21.99
C GLU A 908 -31.91 16.35 -22.80
N ILE A 909 -31.67 16.05 -24.09
CA ILE A 909 -32.68 15.41 -24.96
C ILE A 909 -32.12 14.06 -25.42
N LEU A 910 -32.81 12.98 -25.07
CA LEU A 910 -32.50 11.63 -25.53
C LEU A 910 -33.42 11.27 -26.70
N TYR A 911 -32.84 10.60 -27.69
CA TYR A 911 -33.49 10.17 -28.92
C TYR A 911 -33.48 8.64 -29.02
N ASN A 912 -34.49 8.06 -29.65
CA ASN A 912 -34.52 6.65 -30.06
C ASN A 912 -33.59 6.39 -31.26
N ASP A 913 -33.32 5.12 -31.57
CA ASP A 913 -32.43 4.72 -32.69
C ASP A 913 -32.96 5.16 -34.08
N ASP A 914 -34.25 5.50 -34.17
CA ASP A 914 -34.89 6.07 -35.36
C ASP A 914 -34.81 7.61 -35.43
N GLY A 915 -34.43 8.30 -34.35
CA GLY A 915 -34.33 9.76 -34.27
C GLY A 915 -35.56 10.47 -33.68
N THR A 916 -36.60 9.74 -33.29
CA THR A 916 -37.71 10.28 -32.46
C THR A 916 -37.23 10.57 -31.03
N LYS A 917 -37.89 11.46 -30.31
CA LYS A 917 -37.56 11.76 -28.90
C LYS A 917 -37.96 10.58 -28.01
N ASP A 918 -37.06 10.16 -27.11
CA ASP A 918 -37.37 9.23 -26.01
C ASP A 918 -37.78 10.02 -24.76
N ARG A 919 -36.90 10.92 -24.33
CA ARG A 919 -37.17 11.77 -23.15
C ARG A 919 -36.39 13.08 -23.18
N VAL A 920 -36.87 14.03 -22.39
CA VAL A 920 -36.21 15.30 -22.09
C VAL A 920 -36.03 15.38 -20.58
N ILE A 921 -34.81 15.63 -20.14
CA ILE A 921 -34.41 15.68 -18.73
C ILE A 921 -33.85 17.07 -18.46
N THR A 922 -34.13 17.62 -17.28
CA THR A 922 -33.59 18.92 -16.87
C THR A 922 -32.77 18.72 -15.60
N TYR A 923 -31.51 19.16 -15.65
CA TYR A 923 -30.58 19.13 -14.54
C TYR A 923 -30.26 20.56 -14.09
N HIS A 924 -30.01 20.71 -12.80
CA HIS A 924 -29.39 21.90 -12.23
C HIS A 924 -28.41 21.46 -11.16
N LYS A 925 -27.13 21.82 -11.32
CA LYS A 925 -26.05 21.43 -10.40
C LYS A 925 -26.00 19.92 -10.14
N GLY A 926 -26.14 19.13 -11.21
CA GLY A 926 -26.11 17.67 -11.16
C GLY A 926 -27.39 16.99 -10.64
N ASN A 927 -28.35 17.72 -10.08
CA ASN A 927 -29.62 17.17 -9.60
C ASN A 927 -30.71 17.32 -10.66
N LEU A 928 -31.65 16.37 -10.72
CA LEU A 928 -32.87 16.51 -11.50
C LEU A 928 -33.70 17.68 -10.94
N GLU A 929 -33.94 18.69 -11.76
CA GLU A 929 -34.66 19.92 -11.39
C GLU A 929 -35.62 20.34 -12.50
N GLY A 930 -36.90 20.43 -12.20
CA GLY A 930 -37.92 20.79 -13.17
C GLY A 930 -38.42 19.61 -14.02
N PRO A 931 -38.76 19.83 -15.31
CA PRO A 931 -39.48 18.84 -16.10
C PRO A 931 -38.59 17.68 -16.56
N TYR A 932 -39.06 16.46 -16.29
CA TYR A 932 -38.62 15.21 -16.91
C TYR A 932 -39.77 14.68 -17.76
N ILE A 933 -39.63 14.72 -19.08
CA ILE A 933 -40.69 14.41 -20.03
C ILE A 933 -40.36 13.12 -20.77
N TYR A 934 -41.21 12.11 -20.66
CA TYR A 934 -41.19 10.93 -21.54
C TYR A 934 -42.02 11.19 -22.79
N TYR A 935 -41.55 10.72 -23.94
CA TYR A 935 -42.22 10.82 -25.22
C TYR A 935 -42.67 9.43 -25.72
N GLY A 936 -43.81 9.41 -26.39
CA GLY A 936 -44.29 8.29 -27.19
C GLY A 936 -43.87 8.39 -28.65
N ASP A 937 -44.57 7.65 -29.51
CA ASP A 937 -44.48 7.81 -30.96
C ASP A 937 -44.90 9.22 -31.42
N ASN A 938 -44.48 9.60 -32.63
CA ASN A 938 -44.72 10.92 -33.23
C ASN A 938 -44.23 12.12 -32.38
N ASN A 939 -43.33 11.91 -31.42
CA ASN A 939 -42.86 12.91 -30.47
C ASN A 939 -43.99 13.53 -29.62
N GLU A 940 -45.08 12.79 -29.35
CA GLU A 940 -46.10 13.23 -28.40
C GLU A 940 -45.64 12.99 -26.95
N PRO A 941 -45.75 13.97 -26.03
CA PRO A 941 -45.46 13.77 -24.61
C PRO A 941 -46.38 12.70 -23.98
N ALA A 942 -45.78 11.64 -23.45
CA ALA A 942 -46.48 10.55 -22.79
C ALA A 942 -46.71 10.83 -21.29
N LEU A 943 -45.71 11.41 -20.62
CA LEU A 943 -45.74 11.75 -19.20
C LEU A 943 -44.73 12.85 -18.93
N GLN A 944 -45.10 13.85 -18.15
CA GLN A 944 -44.15 14.79 -17.54
C GLN A 944 -44.14 14.57 -16.04
N LEU A 945 -42.98 14.24 -15.50
CA LEU A 945 -42.67 14.34 -14.07
C LEU A 945 -42.05 15.71 -13.83
N ASN A 946 -42.29 16.28 -12.66
CA ASN A 946 -41.58 17.46 -12.21
C ASN A 946 -40.75 17.05 -11.00
N TYR A 947 -39.44 17.18 -11.17
CA TYR A 947 -38.45 16.96 -10.13
C TYR A 947 -38.13 18.26 -9.42
N HIS A 948 -37.76 18.15 -8.16
CA HIS A 948 -37.12 19.21 -7.41
C HIS A 948 -36.07 18.56 -6.52
N ASN A 949 -34.79 18.87 -6.75
CA ASN A 949 -33.65 18.29 -6.06
C ASN A 949 -33.72 16.74 -5.98
N ASP A 950 -33.82 16.08 -7.13
CA ASP A 950 -33.96 14.61 -7.32
C ASP A 950 -35.24 13.96 -6.80
N GLU A 951 -36.14 14.71 -6.15
CA GLU A 951 -37.43 14.18 -5.69
C GLU A 951 -38.55 14.45 -6.69
N VAL A 952 -39.41 13.45 -6.94
CA VAL A 952 -40.61 13.65 -7.77
C VAL A 952 -41.66 14.38 -6.93
N VAL A 953 -41.88 15.66 -7.23
CA VAL A 953 -42.84 16.51 -6.49
C VAL A 953 -44.22 16.57 -7.12
N SER A 954 -44.31 16.39 -8.44
CA SER A 954 -45.60 16.29 -9.14
C SER A 954 -45.46 15.59 -10.49
N TYR A 955 -46.58 15.25 -11.11
CA TYR A 955 -46.62 14.78 -12.49
C TYR A 955 -47.81 15.37 -13.24
N THR A 956 -47.74 15.39 -14.56
CA THR A 956 -48.80 15.86 -15.44
C THR A 956 -48.72 15.17 -16.81
N TYR A 957 -49.74 15.35 -17.63
CA TYR A 957 -49.87 14.86 -19.00
C TYR A 957 -50.91 15.70 -19.75
N ASN A 958 -51.03 15.49 -21.06
CA ASN A 958 -51.96 16.25 -21.89
C ASN A 958 -53.41 15.78 -21.68
N GLY A 959 -54.32 16.74 -21.49
CA GLY A 959 -55.76 16.53 -21.53
C GLY A 959 -56.28 16.31 -22.95
N LYS A 960 -57.58 16.01 -23.07
CA LYS A 960 -58.24 15.77 -24.38
C LYS A 960 -58.22 16.96 -25.34
N ASP A 961 -58.01 18.17 -24.82
CA ASP A 961 -57.87 19.41 -25.57
C ASP A 961 -56.43 19.65 -26.06
N GLY A 962 -55.52 18.70 -25.81
CA GLY A 962 -54.10 18.79 -26.18
C GLY A 962 -53.27 19.70 -25.28
N LYS A 963 -53.83 20.24 -24.19
CA LYS A 963 -53.10 21.08 -23.23
C LYS A 963 -52.67 20.27 -22.02
N LEU A 964 -51.55 20.65 -21.41
CA LEU A 964 -51.09 20.09 -20.13
C LEU A 964 -52.15 20.29 -19.05
N LEU A 965 -52.48 19.22 -18.32
CA LEU A 965 -53.30 19.30 -17.11
C LEU A 965 -52.53 20.03 -16.00
N ALA A 966 -53.27 20.53 -15.01
CA ALA A 966 -52.66 21.05 -13.79
C ALA A 966 -51.79 19.95 -13.13
N PRO A 967 -50.56 20.27 -12.69
CA PRO A 967 -49.69 19.30 -12.03
C PRO A 967 -50.36 18.62 -10.84
N ILE A 968 -50.30 17.28 -10.83
CA ILE A 968 -50.84 16.43 -9.77
C ILE A 968 -49.71 16.20 -8.75
N PRO A 969 -49.84 16.66 -7.50
CA PRO A 969 -48.78 16.51 -6.49
C PRO A 969 -48.47 15.04 -6.18
N VAL A 970 -47.20 14.73 -6.02
CA VAL A 970 -46.71 13.44 -5.52
C VAL A 970 -46.33 13.61 -4.06
N LYS A 971 -46.88 12.77 -3.19
CA LYS A 971 -46.62 12.84 -1.75
C LYS A 971 -45.56 11.80 -1.38
N ASN A 972 -44.46 12.24 -0.78
CA ASN A 972 -43.37 11.40 -0.26
C ASN A 972 -42.80 10.44 -1.33
N GLY A 973 -42.67 10.92 -2.58
CA GLY A 973 -42.17 10.12 -3.69
C GLY A 973 -43.00 8.87 -4.03
N THR A 974 -44.26 8.79 -3.57
CA THR A 974 -45.09 7.59 -3.72
C THR A 974 -46.35 7.92 -4.51
N VAL A 975 -46.52 7.29 -5.67
CA VAL A 975 -47.66 7.53 -6.56
C VAL A 975 -47.87 6.40 -7.57
N LYS A 976 -49.14 6.08 -7.87
CA LYS A 976 -49.53 5.27 -9.03
C LYS A 976 -50.00 6.20 -10.14
N ILE A 977 -49.23 6.27 -11.22
CA ILE A 977 -49.48 7.15 -12.36
C ILE A 977 -50.15 6.35 -13.48
N VAL A 978 -51.26 6.88 -13.97
CA VAL A 978 -51.87 6.49 -15.24
C VAL A 978 -52.06 7.79 -16.04
N ALA A 979 -51.35 7.91 -17.16
CA ALA A 979 -51.41 9.09 -18.02
C ALA A 979 -52.04 8.75 -19.37
N TYR A 980 -52.45 9.79 -20.10
CA TYR A 980 -53.15 9.67 -21.39
C TYR A 980 -52.56 10.63 -22.42
N TYR A 981 -52.64 10.24 -23.69
CA TYR A 981 -52.44 11.15 -24.82
C TYR A 981 -53.67 12.04 -25.04
N SER A 982 -53.50 13.07 -25.86
CA SER A 982 -54.57 14.03 -26.21
C SER A 982 -55.77 13.36 -26.90
N ASN A 983 -55.54 12.26 -27.61
CA ASN A 983 -56.60 11.46 -28.24
C ASN A 983 -57.39 10.58 -27.25
N GLY A 984 -57.02 10.57 -25.96
CA GLY A 984 -57.69 9.83 -24.90
C GLY A 984 -57.21 8.39 -24.67
N ASN A 985 -56.28 7.88 -25.50
CA ASN A 985 -55.63 6.59 -25.24
C ASN A 985 -54.64 6.71 -24.07
N LYS A 986 -54.41 5.62 -23.34
CA LYS A 986 -53.37 5.58 -22.30
C LYS A 986 -52.01 5.85 -22.94
N SER A 987 -51.13 6.55 -22.23
CA SER A 987 -49.74 6.80 -22.62
C SER A 987 -48.75 6.07 -21.71
N VAL A 988 -48.98 6.07 -20.39
CA VAL A 988 -48.11 5.41 -19.41
C VAL A 988 -48.89 4.80 -18.25
N GLU A 989 -48.35 3.74 -17.68
CA GLU A 989 -48.68 3.22 -16.36
C GLU A 989 -47.39 2.96 -15.59
N VAL A 990 -47.19 3.61 -14.44
CA VAL A 990 -45.99 3.47 -13.62
C VAL A 990 -46.30 3.68 -12.15
N ASN A 991 -45.60 2.96 -11.28
CA ASN A 991 -45.72 3.09 -9.83
C ASN A 991 -44.36 3.52 -9.26
N TYR A 992 -44.40 4.54 -8.42
CA TYR A 992 -43.27 5.02 -7.64
C TYR A 992 -43.52 4.73 -6.16
N GLU A 993 -42.50 4.24 -5.47
CA GLU A 993 -42.45 4.10 -4.01
C GLU A 993 -41.12 4.67 -3.53
N ASN A 994 -41.12 5.66 -2.63
CA ASN A 994 -39.90 6.35 -2.16
C ASN A 994 -39.03 6.96 -3.28
N ASN A 995 -39.64 7.60 -4.28
CA ASN A 995 -38.96 8.13 -5.48
C ASN A 995 -38.35 7.05 -6.39
N GLU A 996 -38.50 5.75 -6.06
CA GLU A 996 -38.01 4.64 -6.87
C GLU A 996 -39.16 3.98 -7.64
N ILE A 997 -38.90 3.54 -8.88
CA ILE A 997 -39.89 2.77 -9.65
C ILE A 997 -40.03 1.37 -9.05
N ASP A 998 -41.26 0.94 -8.75
CA ASP A 998 -41.53 -0.39 -8.20
C ASP A 998 -42.75 -1.03 -8.88
N GLY A 999 -42.59 -2.25 -9.42
CA GLY A 999 -43.61 -2.97 -10.16
C GLY A 999 -43.47 -2.88 -11.69
N VAL A 1000 -44.58 -3.10 -12.40
CA VAL A 1000 -44.58 -3.11 -13.88
C VAL A 1000 -44.79 -1.70 -14.41
N ARG A 1001 -43.86 -1.24 -15.25
CA ARG A 1001 -43.96 0.01 -16.00
C ARG A 1001 -44.34 -0.27 -17.45
N LYS A 1002 -45.38 0.41 -17.93
CA LYS A 1002 -45.88 0.30 -19.31
C LYS A 1002 -45.91 1.65 -20.00
N PHE A 1003 -45.47 1.69 -21.25
CA PHE A 1003 -45.71 2.80 -22.17
C PHE A 1003 -46.58 2.29 -23.34
N TYR A 1004 -47.37 3.17 -23.91
CA TYR A 1004 -48.30 2.89 -25.00
C TYR A 1004 -48.02 3.80 -26.19
N HIS A 1005 -48.28 3.32 -27.40
CA HIS A 1005 -48.33 4.13 -28.61
C HIS A 1005 -49.56 5.04 -28.60
N THR A 1006 -49.56 6.12 -29.38
CA THR A 1006 -50.67 7.06 -29.53
C THR A 1006 -51.95 6.36 -29.99
N ASN A 1007 -51.84 5.25 -30.73
CA ASN A 1007 -52.98 4.43 -31.13
C ASN A 1007 -53.57 3.53 -30.02
N GLY A 1008 -52.97 3.52 -28.82
CA GLY A 1008 -53.37 2.74 -27.65
C GLY A 1008 -52.76 1.34 -27.53
N GLU A 1009 -51.94 0.91 -28.49
CA GLU A 1009 -51.21 -0.36 -28.42
C GLU A 1009 -50.02 -0.28 -27.45
N LEU A 1010 -49.59 -1.42 -26.91
CA LEU A 1010 -48.45 -1.47 -25.98
C LEU A 1010 -47.15 -1.13 -26.72
N PHE A 1011 -46.35 -0.20 -26.17
CA PHE A 1011 -45.05 0.21 -26.70
C PHE A 1011 -43.89 -0.40 -25.92
N VAL A 1012 -43.86 -0.22 -24.60
CA VAL A 1012 -42.82 -0.77 -23.71
C VAL A 1012 -43.47 -1.43 -22.51
N GLU A 1013 -42.98 -2.60 -22.12
CA GLU A 1013 -43.31 -3.23 -20.84
C GLU A 1013 -42.01 -3.62 -20.14
N SER A 1014 -41.87 -3.21 -18.87
CA SER A 1014 -40.66 -3.47 -18.08
C SER A 1014 -41.01 -3.75 -16.63
N ALA A 1015 -40.39 -4.78 -16.04
CA ALA A 1015 -40.50 -5.09 -14.62
C ALA A 1015 -39.39 -4.39 -13.82
N TRP A 1016 -39.77 -3.79 -12.69
CA TRP A 1016 -38.90 -3.03 -11.79
C TRP A 1016 -39.13 -3.47 -10.35
N ILE A 1017 -38.06 -3.45 -9.55
CA ILE A 1017 -38.10 -3.70 -8.11
C ILE A 1017 -37.13 -2.74 -7.43
N HIS A 1018 -37.64 -1.90 -6.54
CA HIS A 1018 -36.85 -0.92 -5.75
C HIS A 1018 -35.91 -0.07 -6.62
N GLY A 1019 -36.44 0.48 -7.72
CA GLY A 1019 -35.67 1.35 -8.63
C GLY A 1019 -34.77 0.60 -9.62
N TYR A 1020 -34.62 -0.71 -9.49
CA TYR A 1020 -33.84 -1.52 -10.43
C TYR A 1020 -34.73 -2.25 -11.43
N GLN A 1021 -34.35 -2.21 -12.70
CA GLN A 1021 -34.97 -3.08 -13.69
C GLN A 1021 -34.67 -4.55 -13.37
N HIS A 1022 -35.70 -5.39 -13.26
CA HIS A 1022 -35.56 -6.79 -12.86
C HIS A 1022 -36.60 -7.65 -13.53
N GLY A 1023 -36.16 -8.64 -14.29
CA GLY A 1023 -36.99 -9.49 -15.14
C GLY A 1023 -37.03 -9.02 -16.60
N PRO A 1024 -38.06 -9.40 -17.35
CA PRO A 1024 -38.15 -9.13 -18.78
C PRO A 1024 -38.45 -7.65 -19.07
N ARG A 1025 -37.83 -7.15 -20.14
CA ARG A 1025 -38.16 -5.89 -20.81
C ARG A 1025 -38.52 -6.18 -22.26
N LYS A 1026 -39.69 -5.69 -22.69
CA LYS A 1026 -40.18 -5.86 -24.06
C LYS A 1026 -40.50 -4.50 -24.66
N VAL A 1027 -40.11 -4.32 -25.92
CA VAL A 1027 -40.40 -3.13 -26.72
C VAL A 1027 -41.09 -3.59 -28.00
N TYR A 1028 -42.11 -2.87 -28.46
CA TYR A 1028 -42.99 -3.24 -29.56
C TYR A 1028 -43.11 -2.13 -30.60
N TYR A 1029 -43.10 -2.51 -31.88
CA TYR A 1029 -43.66 -1.68 -32.95
C TYR A 1029 -45.20 -1.67 -32.89
N THR A 1030 -45.83 -0.73 -33.60
CA THR A 1030 -47.28 -0.77 -33.85
C THR A 1030 -47.72 -2.08 -34.52
N GLY A 1031 -48.95 -2.52 -34.28
CA GLY A 1031 -49.49 -3.82 -34.68
C GLY A 1031 -49.01 -4.97 -33.77
N ASN A 1032 -48.59 -4.66 -32.53
CA ASN A 1032 -48.09 -5.60 -31.52
C ASN A 1032 -46.92 -6.49 -31.98
N LYS A 1033 -46.10 -5.99 -32.93
CA LYS A 1033 -44.90 -6.70 -33.40
C LYS A 1033 -43.73 -6.39 -32.47
N LYS A 1034 -42.97 -7.39 -32.05
CA LYS A 1034 -41.81 -7.19 -31.17
C LYS A 1034 -40.73 -6.38 -31.87
N GLN A 1035 -40.18 -5.39 -31.17
CA GLN A 1035 -38.98 -4.63 -31.55
C GLN A 1035 -37.76 -5.09 -30.75
N ARG A 1036 -37.92 -5.33 -29.45
CA ARG A 1036 -36.83 -5.77 -28.56
C ARG A 1036 -37.33 -6.65 -27.42
N GLU A 1037 -36.54 -7.64 -27.05
CA GLU A 1037 -36.73 -8.48 -25.87
C GLU A 1037 -35.40 -8.57 -25.13
N GLU A 1038 -35.41 -8.19 -23.86
CA GLU A 1038 -34.23 -8.13 -23.01
C GLU A 1038 -34.62 -8.69 -21.63
N GLU A 1039 -33.62 -9.11 -20.87
CA GLU A 1039 -33.79 -9.62 -19.52
C GLU A 1039 -32.78 -8.92 -18.63
N TYR A 1040 -33.22 -8.52 -17.43
CA TYR A 1040 -32.42 -7.76 -16.49
C TYR A 1040 -32.43 -8.42 -15.12
N TYR A 1041 -31.31 -8.30 -14.41
CA TYR A 1041 -31.17 -8.73 -13.04
C TYR A 1041 -30.60 -7.58 -12.20
N TYR A 1042 -31.48 -6.91 -11.44
CA TYR A 1042 -31.15 -5.76 -10.60
C TYR A 1042 -30.37 -4.66 -11.35
N GLY A 1043 -30.90 -4.21 -12.48
CA GLY A 1043 -30.34 -3.15 -13.32
C GLY A 1043 -29.35 -3.64 -14.37
N ASN A 1044 -28.76 -4.83 -14.20
CA ASN A 1044 -27.79 -5.37 -15.13
C ASN A 1044 -28.47 -6.25 -16.18
N GLN A 1045 -28.22 -5.99 -17.47
CA GLN A 1045 -28.70 -6.86 -18.55
C GLN A 1045 -28.10 -8.27 -18.39
N HIS A 1046 -28.93 -9.30 -18.50
CA HIS A 1046 -28.53 -10.67 -18.20
C HIS A 1046 -29.27 -11.67 -19.09
N GLY A 1047 -28.57 -12.63 -19.67
CA GLY A 1047 -29.15 -13.60 -20.61
C GLY A 1047 -29.17 -13.10 -22.05
N VAL A 1048 -30.09 -13.65 -22.85
CA VAL A 1048 -30.15 -13.38 -24.29
C VAL A 1048 -31.06 -12.18 -24.58
N ALA A 1049 -30.49 -11.14 -25.18
CA ALA A 1049 -31.22 -10.00 -25.71
C ALA A 1049 -31.43 -10.15 -27.21
N ARG A 1050 -32.62 -9.79 -27.71
CA ARG A 1050 -32.96 -9.82 -29.13
C ARG A 1050 -33.57 -8.50 -29.57
N SER A 1051 -33.18 -8.01 -30.73
CA SER A 1051 -33.94 -6.98 -31.45
C SER A 1051 -34.42 -7.49 -32.80
N TYR A 1052 -35.50 -6.93 -33.31
CA TYR A 1052 -36.21 -7.40 -34.49
C TYR A 1052 -36.42 -6.26 -35.49
N PHE A 1053 -36.44 -6.58 -36.78
CA PHE A 1053 -36.90 -5.67 -37.82
C PHE A 1053 -38.42 -5.48 -37.78
N PRO A 1054 -38.98 -4.41 -38.38
CA PRO A 1054 -40.44 -4.20 -38.45
C PRO A 1054 -41.22 -5.35 -39.14
N ASN A 1055 -40.53 -6.17 -39.94
CA ASN A 1055 -41.10 -7.37 -40.57
C ASN A 1055 -41.13 -8.60 -39.64
N GLY A 1056 -40.64 -8.49 -38.39
CA GLY A 1056 -40.62 -9.55 -37.38
C GLY A 1056 -39.41 -10.49 -37.44
N LYS A 1057 -38.49 -10.34 -38.40
CA LYS A 1057 -37.23 -11.10 -38.43
C LYS A 1057 -36.26 -10.58 -37.38
N VAL A 1058 -35.43 -11.47 -36.83
CA VAL A 1058 -34.38 -11.08 -35.87
C VAL A 1058 -33.38 -10.17 -36.57
N ARG A 1059 -33.03 -9.05 -35.93
CA ARG A 1059 -32.02 -8.07 -36.34
C ARG A 1059 -30.70 -8.31 -35.63
N LEU A 1060 -30.76 -8.57 -34.32
CA LEU A 1060 -29.60 -8.73 -33.46
C LEU A 1060 -29.94 -9.70 -32.33
N GLU A 1061 -29.05 -10.63 -32.03
CA GLU A 1061 -29.08 -11.50 -30.84
C GLU A 1061 -27.78 -11.29 -30.07
N GLU A 1062 -27.85 -10.88 -28.80
CA GLU A 1062 -26.69 -10.61 -27.94
C GLU A 1062 -26.78 -11.45 -26.67
N ASN A 1063 -25.64 -11.93 -26.19
CA ASN A 1063 -25.54 -12.64 -24.91
C ASN A 1063 -24.93 -11.70 -23.87
N TRP A 1064 -25.63 -11.51 -22.77
CA TRP A 1064 -25.23 -10.63 -21.68
C TRP A 1064 -25.03 -11.43 -20.40
N TYR A 1065 -24.00 -11.09 -19.65
CA TYR A 1065 -23.78 -11.61 -18.31
C TYR A 1065 -23.44 -10.43 -17.40
N ASN A 1066 -24.31 -10.15 -16.45
CA ASN A 1066 -24.08 -9.11 -15.43
C ASN A 1066 -23.79 -7.72 -16.03
N GLY A 1067 -24.48 -7.36 -17.12
CA GLY A 1067 -24.31 -6.07 -17.79
C GLY A 1067 -23.18 -6.03 -18.81
N GLU A 1068 -22.42 -7.12 -19.00
CA GLU A 1068 -21.33 -7.20 -19.97
C GLU A 1068 -21.70 -8.18 -21.10
N LEU A 1069 -21.36 -7.84 -22.34
CA LEU A 1069 -21.47 -8.75 -23.48
C LEU A 1069 -20.54 -9.94 -23.29
N ASN A 1070 -21.08 -11.16 -23.39
CA ASN A 1070 -20.30 -12.37 -23.20
C ASN A 1070 -20.79 -13.50 -24.10
N GLY A 1071 -19.91 -14.00 -24.96
CA GLY A 1071 -20.23 -15.00 -25.98
C GLY A 1071 -20.60 -14.38 -27.34
N PRO A 1072 -21.25 -15.16 -28.23
CA PRO A 1072 -21.55 -14.72 -29.59
C PRO A 1072 -22.70 -13.73 -29.63
N SER A 1073 -22.53 -12.64 -30.35
CA SER A 1073 -23.56 -11.67 -30.73
C SER A 1073 -23.75 -11.72 -32.24
N LYS A 1074 -24.96 -12.03 -32.70
CA LYS A 1074 -25.28 -12.31 -34.10
C LYS A 1074 -26.09 -11.18 -34.72
N LEU A 1075 -25.61 -10.66 -35.84
CA LEU A 1075 -26.25 -9.60 -36.62
C LEU A 1075 -26.84 -10.19 -37.90
N TYR A 1076 -28.08 -9.84 -38.19
CA TYR A 1076 -28.84 -10.36 -39.34
C TYR A 1076 -29.24 -9.22 -40.29
N ASP A 1077 -29.46 -9.54 -41.56
CA ASP A 1077 -30.09 -8.62 -42.53
C ASP A 1077 -31.62 -8.67 -42.46
N GLU A 1078 -32.30 -7.75 -43.17
CA GLU A 1078 -33.76 -7.67 -43.19
C GLU A 1078 -34.45 -8.93 -43.73
N THR A 1079 -33.74 -9.78 -44.48
CA THR A 1079 -34.27 -11.08 -44.96
C THR A 1079 -34.22 -12.16 -43.88
N GLY A 1080 -33.45 -11.92 -42.81
CA GLY A 1080 -33.18 -12.86 -41.72
C GLY A 1080 -31.93 -13.71 -41.93
N LYS A 1081 -31.08 -13.39 -42.91
CA LYS A 1081 -29.80 -14.07 -43.13
C LYS A 1081 -28.76 -13.50 -42.16
N LEU A 1082 -27.96 -14.38 -41.55
CA LEU A 1082 -26.83 -13.99 -40.70
C LEU A 1082 -25.80 -13.21 -41.55
N LYS A 1083 -25.37 -12.04 -41.08
CA LYS A 1083 -24.33 -11.23 -41.72
C LYS A 1083 -22.99 -11.31 -40.99
N GLU A 1084 -23.05 -11.30 -39.66
CA GLU A 1084 -21.87 -11.15 -38.83
C GLU A 1084 -22.10 -11.77 -37.45
N THR A 1085 -21.10 -12.48 -36.93
CA THR A 1085 -21.05 -12.93 -35.53
C THR A 1085 -19.86 -12.26 -34.84
N ARG A 1086 -20.12 -11.49 -33.79
CA ARG A 1086 -19.12 -10.87 -32.91
C ARG A 1086 -19.00 -11.72 -31.65
N VAL A 1087 -17.80 -12.12 -31.26
CA VAL A 1087 -17.59 -12.88 -30.02
C VAL A 1087 -16.99 -11.97 -28.97
N TYR A 1088 -17.69 -11.82 -27.84
CA TYR A 1088 -17.24 -11.04 -26.71
C TYR A 1088 -16.80 -11.94 -25.55
N TYR A 1089 -15.86 -11.45 -24.77
CA TYR A 1089 -15.45 -12.02 -23.50
C TYR A 1089 -15.50 -10.90 -22.45
N TYR A 1090 -16.64 -10.78 -21.75
CA TYR A 1090 -16.90 -9.70 -20.79
C TYR A 1090 -16.57 -8.31 -21.35
N ASP A 1091 -17.37 -7.88 -22.34
CA ASP A 1091 -17.23 -6.66 -23.15
C ASP A 1091 -15.99 -6.57 -24.06
N LEU A 1092 -14.96 -7.39 -23.85
CA LEU A 1092 -13.83 -7.47 -24.77
C LEU A 1092 -14.24 -8.17 -26.07
N LEU A 1093 -14.33 -7.42 -27.17
CA LEU A 1093 -14.55 -7.98 -28.51
C LEU A 1093 -13.30 -8.74 -28.97
N VAL A 1094 -13.35 -10.07 -28.96
CA VAL A 1094 -12.19 -10.94 -29.26
C VAL A 1094 -12.19 -11.49 -30.69
N ASN A 1095 -13.34 -11.53 -31.36
CA ASN A 1095 -13.44 -12.05 -32.73
C ASN A 1095 -14.65 -11.48 -33.49
N VAL A 1096 -14.54 -11.38 -34.82
CA VAL A 1096 -15.63 -11.03 -35.74
C VAL A 1096 -15.59 -11.96 -36.95
N ILE A 1097 -16.69 -12.68 -37.18
CA ILE A 1097 -16.89 -13.61 -38.29
C ILE A 1097 -17.93 -13.01 -39.22
N LYS A 1098 -17.61 -12.78 -40.49
CA LYS A 1098 -18.54 -12.28 -41.51
C LYS A 1098 -18.99 -13.44 -42.41
N GLU A 1099 -20.27 -13.51 -42.71
CA GLU A 1099 -20.93 -14.56 -43.51
C GLU A 1099 -21.13 -14.18 -44.99
#